data_AF-A0A933ZEK6-F1
#
_entry.id   AF-A0A933ZEK6-F1
#
_cell.length_a   1.000
_cell.length_b   1.000
_cell.length_c   1.000
_cell.angle_alpha   90.00
_cell.angle_beta   90.00
_cell.angle_gamma   90.00
#
_symmetry.space_group_name_H-M   'P 1'
#
loop_
_entity.id
_entity.type
_entity.pdbx_description
1 polymer ?
#
loop_
_entity_poly.entity_id
_entity_poly.type
_entity_poly.pdbx_seq_one_letter_code
_entity_poly.pdbx_strand_id
1 'polypeptide(L)'
;MPPWINRRTWRAGAITAALSACLASCGGVDGNDSSLIGGAAGQAGSAGSAGADAAQGGAGQAGHDAANEEAGDAAGFGGFATSDTIVYRARKVDKVDFLFMIDNSPSMGDKQAILAEVIPDLAFHITNPQCIHAVNGGLISQPATPDEPCPLGSIREFEPVRDMHLGVISSSIGGHGASVCTPGALGYKPHQIDMAHLLSRDEVDNPVPSWNDKGFLFWDPQGKGTPHGDANLQSLIDKFAQLVRGPNQDGCGFEASLEAWYRFLVDPMPYQSMEAVSCDPVNLPGDKSCRVGLGIDETLLQQRADFLRPDSLLAVVMLTDENDCSIRDDGQNYLAAEGYGTGTFYHLPRATAACADHPDSPLCMPCSKLADPSSDPECAKGEFEEEEDAYNLRCYRQKQRFGNDFLWPIKRYVLGLTRTVFSAEEVTLYNTNFNPGTQLNPLFCPQYGEFPNPGDPPNPAHCKTLLRDPSLVLLGGILGVPWQDIAVDPDHYAVGYHPAERLAWKKPQFDEAALPVPAGVDDATTLWDVVLGGVDSNFNIDFMVEPRDPLMTESIDPRQGVNPATGAALAPAEGSGPEDNPINSHEWKPASRDDLQFACTFRLPEPRKCTPADIVCDCSDVPLTANNPVCQADTGEYGNTQYRAKAYPGRRQLAALKGVGDKAIVASICPANTTHPGSADYGYRPAVNAIIDRLKQTLNLSCWDKKLTYGPGGAVACTVLEATRPDLSGASPVCPPCDSIPWRKDASAEALASLATNAAYIQNDLGCACEIPQAVQGTALDACIHSDEQPASVDGWCYVDPSQDPQAALSTVVNCSPLHKRVIRFVGDGNPQPEGMVFILCE
;
A
#
# COMPACT_ATOMS: atom_id res chain seq x y z
N MET A 1 32.40 31.97 22.58
CA MET A 1 33.69 32.48 22.03
C MET A 1 34.65 31.30 21.87
N PRO A 2 35.62 31.36 20.92
CA PRO A 2 36.25 30.18 20.30
C PRO A 2 37.64 29.83 20.92
N PRO A 3 38.41 28.86 20.37
CA PRO A 3 39.34 29.19 19.27
C PRO A 3 39.56 28.10 18.18
N TRP A 4 40.20 28.51 17.08
CA TRP A 4 40.66 27.67 15.94
C TRP A 4 42.04 27.01 16.20
N ILE A 5 42.49 26.06 15.33
CA ILE A 5 43.73 26.18 14.50
C ILE A 5 44.07 24.95 13.58
N ASN A 6 44.23 25.27 12.28
CA ASN A 6 45.11 24.73 11.21
C ASN A 6 45.01 23.36 10.46
N ARG A 7 45.39 23.49 9.17
CA ARG A 7 45.51 22.52 8.06
C ARG A 7 46.92 21.91 7.92
N ARG A 8 47.02 20.73 7.29
CA ARG A 8 48.09 20.30 6.33
C ARG A 8 47.53 19.22 5.37
N THR A 9 47.21 19.53 4.11
CA THR A 9 48.07 19.39 2.91
C THR A 9 48.68 18.01 2.65
N TRP A 10 48.22 17.33 1.60
CA TRP A 10 49.00 16.39 0.78
C TRP A 10 48.86 16.73 -0.72
N ARG A 11 49.84 16.33 -1.53
CA ARG A 11 50.08 16.83 -2.89
C ARG A 11 49.53 15.93 -3.99
N ALA A 12 49.31 16.54 -5.16
CA ALA A 12 48.95 15.89 -6.40
C ALA A 12 50.01 14.92 -6.95
N GLY A 13 49.55 13.93 -7.72
CA GLY A 13 50.33 13.21 -8.72
C GLY A 13 49.57 13.25 -10.05
N ALA A 14 50.18 13.76 -11.11
CA ALA A 14 49.57 13.87 -12.44
C ALA A 14 50.17 12.85 -13.41
N ILE A 15 49.35 12.28 -14.29
CA ILE A 15 49.82 11.61 -15.50
C ILE A 15 49.00 12.14 -16.69
N THR A 16 49.67 12.92 -17.53
CA THR A 16 49.20 13.34 -18.85
C THR A 16 49.71 12.38 -19.93
N ALA A 17 48.84 11.98 -20.85
CA ALA A 17 49.23 11.58 -22.21
C ALA A 17 48.10 11.95 -23.18
N ALA A 18 48.45 12.58 -24.31
CA ALA A 18 47.51 13.04 -25.33
C ALA A 18 48.19 13.08 -26.71
N LEU A 19 47.38 13.23 -27.78
CA LEU A 19 47.74 13.31 -29.21
C LEU A 19 48.17 11.96 -29.86
N SER A 20 47.89 11.68 -31.14
CA SER A 20 47.11 12.41 -32.17
C SER A 20 46.63 11.51 -33.32
N ALA A 21 45.72 12.01 -34.16
CA ALA A 21 45.13 11.33 -35.33
C ALA A 21 45.95 11.46 -36.63
N CYS A 22 45.66 10.61 -37.65
CA CYS A 22 45.85 10.94 -39.08
C CYS A 22 45.10 10.02 -40.08
N LEU A 23 44.05 10.58 -40.71
CA LEU A 23 43.55 10.52 -42.12
C LEU A 23 43.79 9.31 -43.10
N ALA A 24 42.67 8.89 -43.73
CA ALA A 24 42.44 8.53 -45.16
C ALA A 24 43.13 7.26 -45.77
N SER A 25 42.65 6.58 -46.85
CA SER A 25 41.58 6.84 -47.86
C SER A 25 41.17 5.57 -48.67
N CYS A 26 40.06 5.67 -49.44
CA CYS A 26 39.72 5.00 -50.73
C CYS A 26 39.00 3.62 -50.84
N GLY A 27 37.87 3.65 -51.60
CA GLY A 27 37.16 2.53 -52.25
C GLY A 27 35.81 2.15 -51.57
N GLY A 28 34.60 2.34 -52.13
CA GLY A 28 34.14 2.62 -53.50
C GLY A 28 33.64 1.34 -54.22
N VAL A 29 32.55 1.26 -55.01
CA VAL A 29 31.60 2.24 -55.60
C VAL A 29 30.33 1.47 -56.09
N ASP A 30 29.13 2.11 -56.09
CA ASP A 30 27.84 1.83 -56.80
C ASP A 30 27.14 0.44 -56.76
N GLY A 31 25.80 0.31 -56.90
CA GLY A 31 24.72 1.33 -56.97
C GLY A 31 23.37 0.80 -57.52
N ASN A 32 22.30 1.62 -57.38
CA ASN A 32 20.96 1.57 -58.03
C ASN A 32 19.95 0.44 -57.65
N ASP A 33 18.77 0.79 -57.10
CA ASP A 33 17.47 1.08 -57.77
C ASP A 33 16.70 -0.21 -58.19
N SER A 34 15.36 -0.33 -58.11
CA SER A 34 14.30 0.63 -57.76
C SER A 34 12.97 -0.09 -57.42
N SER A 35 12.29 0.45 -56.40
CA SER A 35 10.86 0.77 -56.24
C SER A 35 9.68 0.00 -56.93
N LEU A 36 8.61 -0.17 -56.12
CA LEU A 36 7.16 -0.14 -56.42
C LEU A 36 6.38 -1.41 -56.89
N ILE A 37 5.06 -1.31 -56.63
CA ILE A 37 3.95 -2.25 -56.93
C ILE A 37 3.88 -3.47 -55.97
N GLY A 38 2.80 -3.77 -55.23
CA GLY A 38 1.45 -3.21 -55.16
C GLY A 38 0.37 -4.20 -55.63
N GLY A 39 -0.30 -4.90 -54.71
CA GLY A 39 -1.37 -5.87 -55.04
C GLY A 39 -1.96 -6.55 -53.80
N ALA A 40 -3.28 -6.75 -53.78
CA ALA A 40 -4.05 -7.11 -52.58
C ALA A 40 -4.88 -8.41 -52.72
N ALA A 41 -5.43 -8.86 -51.58
CA ALA A 41 -6.43 -9.92 -51.41
C ALA A 41 -6.00 -11.38 -51.75
N GLY A 42 -6.57 -12.42 -51.14
CA GLY A 42 -7.50 -12.46 -50.00
C GLY A 42 -8.25 -13.81 -49.88
N GLN A 43 -8.74 -14.08 -48.66
CA GLN A 43 -9.80 -15.06 -48.27
C GLN A 43 -9.60 -16.59 -48.43
N ALA A 44 -10.15 -17.27 -47.40
CA ALA A 44 -10.71 -18.63 -47.34
C ALA A 44 -9.76 -19.84 -47.53
N GLY A 45 -9.92 -20.94 -46.79
CA GLY A 45 -10.87 -21.24 -45.71
C GLY A 45 -11.04 -22.75 -45.50
N SER A 46 -11.78 -23.15 -44.45
CA SER A 46 -12.21 -24.54 -44.11
C SER A 46 -11.07 -25.56 -43.81
N ALA A 47 -11.00 -26.24 -42.66
CA ALA A 47 -11.94 -27.10 -41.89
C ALA A 47 -11.73 -28.60 -42.16
N GLY A 48 -11.88 -29.43 -41.11
CA GLY A 48 -11.75 -30.89 -41.14
C GLY A 48 -10.63 -31.39 -40.21
N SER A 49 -10.80 -31.57 -38.90
CA SER A 49 -11.70 -32.49 -38.15
C SER A 49 -11.20 -33.93 -38.01
N ALA A 50 -10.91 -34.31 -36.76
CA ALA A 50 -11.09 -35.64 -36.14
C ALA A 50 -10.31 -36.87 -36.67
N GLY A 51 -9.74 -37.63 -35.72
CA GLY A 51 -9.18 -38.96 -35.92
C GLY A 51 -8.45 -39.43 -34.66
N ALA A 52 -9.14 -40.20 -33.80
CA ALA A 52 -8.61 -40.70 -32.54
C ALA A 52 -8.02 -42.13 -32.66
N ASP A 53 -7.63 -42.69 -31.52
CA ASP A 53 -7.25 -44.09 -31.24
C ASP A 53 -5.87 -44.58 -31.72
N ALA A 54 -5.19 -45.51 -31.03
CA ALA A 54 -5.20 -45.91 -29.62
C ALA A 54 -4.01 -46.87 -29.32
N ALA A 55 -3.55 -46.87 -28.06
CA ALA A 55 -3.04 -48.02 -27.29
C ALA A 55 -1.73 -48.78 -27.66
N GLN A 56 -0.94 -49.04 -26.59
CA GLN A 56 0.03 -50.14 -26.38
C GLN A 56 1.32 -50.16 -27.25
N GLY A 57 2.51 -50.51 -26.76
CA GLY A 57 2.92 -50.98 -25.43
C GLY A 57 3.80 -52.23 -25.52
N GLY A 58 5.09 -52.16 -25.14
CA GLY A 58 5.98 -53.33 -25.13
C GLY A 58 7.46 -52.99 -24.97
N ALA A 59 8.15 -53.66 -24.04
CA ALA A 59 9.58 -53.49 -23.74
C ALA A 59 10.45 -54.66 -24.25
N GLY A 60 11.76 -54.45 -24.39
CA GLY A 60 12.75 -55.51 -24.69
C GLY A 60 14.18 -54.97 -24.86
N GLN A 61 15.17 -55.63 -24.23
CA GLN A 61 16.57 -55.15 -24.05
C GLN A 61 17.63 -55.88 -24.90
N ALA A 62 18.88 -55.35 -24.85
CA ALA A 62 20.19 -55.93 -25.24
C ALA A 62 20.43 -56.12 -26.76
N GLY A 63 21.64 -55.97 -27.34
CA GLY A 63 23.00 -55.59 -26.87
C GLY A 63 23.90 -55.34 -28.12
N HIS A 64 25.23 -55.18 -28.10
CA HIS A 64 26.24 -55.15 -27.03
C HIS A 64 27.59 -54.58 -27.60
N ASP A 65 28.66 -54.48 -26.77
CA ASP A 65 30.10 -54.31 -27.14
C ASP A 65 30.57 -52.95 -27.74
N ALA A 66 31.79 -52.42 -27.58
CA ALA A 66 32.98 -52.61 -26.70
C ALA A 66 34.05 -51.57 -27.15
N ALA A 67 35.12 -51.14 -26.45
CA ALA A 67 35.54 -51.11 -25.04
C ALA A 67 36.82 -50.21 -24.91
N ASN A 68 37.42 -50.14 -23.72
CA ASN A 68 38.72 -49.53 -23.31
C ASN A 68 38.67 -48.02 -22.95
N GLU A 69 38.78 -47.58 -21.69
CA GLU A 69 39.85 -47.74 -20.64
C GLU A 69 41.10 -46.88 -20.95
N GLU A 70 41.80 -46.20 -20.02
CA GLU A 70 41.88 -46.09 -18.54
C GLU A 70 41.91 -44.57 -18.14
N ALA A 71 41.96 -44.05 -16.90
CA ALA A 71 41.49 -44.32 -15.52
C ALA A 71 41.83 -43.03 -14.67
N GLY A 72 41.39 -42.76 -13.44
CA GLY A 72 40.51 -43.45 -12.48
C GLY A 72 40.25 -42.59 -11.22
N ASP A 73 39.82 -43.26 -10.13
CA ASP A 73 39.50 -42.78 -8.76
C ASP A 73 38.24 -41.93 -8.52
N ALA A 74 37.60 -42.24 -7.38
CA ALA A 74 36.22 -41.90 -7.06
C ALA A 74 36.03 -41.51 -5.59
N ALA A 75 35.14 -40.55 -5.34
CA ALA A 75 34.39 -40.39 -4.10
C ALA A 75 33.12 -39.58 -4.43
N GLY A 76 31.95 -40.07 -4.02
CA GLY A 76 30.67 -39.49 -4.43
C GLY A 76 30.21 -38.32 -3.57
N PHE A 77 29.37 -37.46 -4.16
CA PHE A 77 28.38 -36.68 -3.44
C PHE A 77 27.02 -36.91 -4.10
N GLY A 78 26.06 -37.46 -3.34
CA GLY A 78 24.67 -37.47 -3.77
C GLY A 78 24.15 -36.04 -3.79
N GLY A 79 23.40 -35.68 -4.84
CA GLY A 79 22.71 -34.40 -4.88
C GLY A 79 21.64 -34.35 -3.80
N PHE A 80 21.84 -33.50 -2.79
CA PHE A 80 20.81 -33.18 -1.82
C PHE A 80 19.71 -32.36 -2.50
N ALA A 81 18.45 -32.73 -2.27
CA ALA A 81 17.34 -31.85 -2.54
C ALA A 81 17.46 -30.61 -1.65
N THR A 82 17.28 -29.42 -2.22
CA THR A 82 17.17 -28.18 -1.45
C THR A 82 15.82 -28.16 -0.76
N SER A 83 15.78 -28.38 0.55
CA SER A 83 14.56 -28.15 1.34
C SER A 83 14.24 -26.66 1.36
N ASP A 84 13.02 -26.30 0.97
CA ASP A 84 12.54 -24.94 1.08
C ASP A 84 12.44 -24.56 2.57
N THR A 85 13.26 -23.60 3.01
CA THR A 85 13.11 -23.01 4.34
C THR A 85 11.92 -22.07 4.35
N ILE A 86 10.80 -22.49 4.94
CA ILE A 86 9.58 -21.69 5.07
C ILE A 86 9.63 -20.96 6.41
N VAL A 87 9.75 -19.63 6.38
CA VAL A 87 9.64 -18.84 7.62
C VAL A 87 8.17 -18.78 8.00
N TYR A 88 7.80 -19.32 9.16
CA TYR A 88 6.43 -19.34 9.65
C TYR A 88 6.38 -18.81 11.07
N ARG A 89 6.08 -17.52 11.20
CA ARG A 89 6.04 -16.86 12.51
C ARG A 89 4.67 -17.06 13.16
N ALA A 90 4.49 -18.19 13.83
CA ALA A 90 3.38 -18.37 14.76
C ALA A 90 3.56 -17.50 16.02
N ARG A 91 3.29 -16.20 15.91
CA ARG A 91 2.96 -15.34 17.05
C ARG A 91 1.46 -15.11 17.05
N LYS A 92 0.83 -15.19 18.23
CA LYS A 92 -0.53 -14.66 18.41
C LYS A 92 -0.45 -13.14 18.22
N VAL A 93 -1.27 -12.60 17.32
CA VAL A 93 -1.45 -11.16 17.14
C VAL A 93 -2.65 -10.74 18.00
N ASP A 94 -2.40 -10.05 19.11
CA ASP A 94 -3.45 -9.54 20.00
C ASP A 94 -3.46 -7.99 20.11
N LYS A 95 -2.58 -7.34 19.35
CA LYS A 95 -2.40 -5.88 19.26
C LYS A 95 -2.68 -5.38 17.85
N VAL A 96 -3.42 -4.29 17.75
CA VAL A 96 -3.75 -3.63 16.46
C VAL A 96 -3.49 -2.13 16.56
N ASP A 97 -2.83 -1.55 15.58
CA ASP A 97 -2.63 -0.10 15.45
C ASP A 97 -3.33 0.36 14.17
N PHE A 98 -4.12 1.43 14.23
CA PHE A 98 -4.68 2.10 13.06
C PHE A 98 -4.10 3.48 12.89
N LEU A 99 -3.58 3.76 11.69
CA LEU A 99 -3.24 5.10 11.26
C LEU A 99 -4.18 5.51 10.13
N PHE A 100 -5.07 6.45 10.40
CA PHE A 100 -5.92 7.05 9.38
C PHE A 100 -5.21 8.27 8.78
N MET A 101 -4.88 8.20 7.50
CA MET A 101 -4.50 9.36 6.70
C MET A 101 -5.78 9.87 6.04
N ILE A 102 -6.21 11.06 6.43
CA ILE A 102 -7.47 11.64 5.97
C ILE A 102 -7.17 12.91 5.20
N ASP A 103 -7.69 12.98 4.00
CA ASP A 103 -7.55 14.14 3.16
C ASP A 103 -8.31 15.34 3.75
N ASN A 104 -7.66 16.50 3.76
CA ASN A 104 -8.23 17.77 4.21
C ASN A 104 -8.34 18.82 3.10
N SER A 105 -8.34 18.39 1.83
CA SER A 105 -8.72 19.23 0.71
C SER A 105 -10.17 19.73 0.80
N PRO A 106 -10.52 20.82 0.09
CA PRO A 106 -11.90 21.26 -0.04
C PRO A 106 -12.82 20.15 -0.56
N SER A 107 -14.08 20.11 -0.11
CA SER A 107 -15.08 19.06 -0.35
C SER A 107 -14.94 17.74 0.43
N MET A 108 -13.90 17.57 1.27
CA MET A 108 -13.72 16.33 2.05
C MET A 108 -14.71 16.13 3.22
N GLY A 109 -15.51 17.13 3.60
CA GLY A 109 -16.27 17.16 4.85
C GLY A 109 -17.40 16.15 4.92
N ASP A 110 -18.19 16.03 3.85
CA ASP A 110 -19.29 15.05 3.79
C ASP A 110 -18.72 13.62 3.87
N LYS A 111 -17.54 13.41 3.31
CA LYS A 111 -16.83 12.12 3.30
C LYS A 111 -16.25 11.81 4.69
N GLN A 112 -15.64 12.78 5.36
CA GLN A 112 -15.19 12.66 6.76
C GLN A 112 -16.37 12.41 7.71
N ALA A 113 -17.50 13.09 7.51
CA ALA A 113 -18.72 12.89 8.31
C ALA A 113 -19.27 11.47 8.16
N ILE A 114 -19.37 10.96 6.93
CA ILE A 114 -19.80 9.58 6.65
C ILE A 114 -18.84 8.55 7.26
N LEU A 115 -17.51 8.78 7.20
CA LEU A 115 -16.55 7.89 7.88
C LEU A 115 -16.79 7.90 9.40
N ALA A 116 -16.93 9.08 9.99
CA ALA A 116 -17.13 9.24 11.43
C ALA A 116 -18.43 8.58 11.95
N GLU A 117 -19.44 8.41 11.09
CA GLU A 117 -20.68 7.67 11.41
C GLU A 117 -20.54 6.15 11.37
N VAL A 118 -19.57 5.59 10.64
CA VAL A 118 -19.28 4.14 10.59
C VAL A 118 -18.11 3.72 11.48
N ILE A 119 -17.38 4.66 12.10
CA ILE A 119 -16.41 4.38 13.17
C ILE A 119 -16.98 3.51 14.31
N PRO A 120 -18.24 3.71 14.79
CA PRO A 120 -18.83 2.82 15.79
C PRO A 120 -18.87 1.35 15.35
N ASP A 121 -19.14 1.09 14.07
CA ASP A 121 -19.21 -0.27 13.52
C ASP A 121 -17.81 -0.92 13.53
N LEU A 122 -16.78 -0.20 13.05
CA LEU A 122 -15.38 -0.66 13.08
C LEU A 122 -14.92 -0.98 14.51
N ALA A 123 -15.12 -0.04 15.44
CA ALA A 123 -14.66 -0.17 16.82
C ALA A 123 -15.43 -1.27 17.58
N PHE A 124 -16.75 -1.38 17.39
CA PHE A 124 -17.56 -2.41 18.04
C PHE A 124 -17.22 -3.81 17.51
N HIS A 125 -17.10 -3.97 16.19
CA HIS A 125 -16.82 -5.28 15.58
C HIS A 125 -15.44 -5.81 15.99
N ILE A 126 -14.41 -4.95 16.01
CA ILE A 126 -13.04 -5.32 16.41
C ILE A 126 -12.94 -5.67 17.91
N THR A 127 -13.69 -4.96 18.76
CA THR A 127 -13.63 -5.16 20.22
C THR A 127 -14.65 -6.18 20.72
N ASN A 128 -15.66 -6.55 19.93
CA ASN A 128 -16.67 -7.57 20.21
C ASN A 128 -17.03 -8.38 18.93
N PRO A 129 -16.16 -9.29 18.46
CA PRO A 129 -16.35 -9.99 17.20
C PRO A 129 -17.56 -10.94 17.19
N GLN A 130 -18.13 -11.21 16.02
CA GLN A 130 -19.32 -12.04 15.85
C GLN A 130 -19.05 -13.53 16.15
N CYS A 131 -20.11 -14.28 16.47
CA CYS A 131 -20.06 -15.73 16.47
C CYS A 131 -20.40 -16.27 15.08
N ILE A 132 -19.50 -17.08 14.53
CA ILE A 132 -19.64 -17.77 13.25
C ILE A 132 -19.72 -19.28 13.46
N HIS A 133 -20.41 -19.97 12.57
CA HIS A 133 -20.56 -21.42 12.60
C HIS A 133 -19.21 -22.10 12.32
N ALA A 134 -18.76 -22.96 13.24
CA ALA A 134 -17.37 -23.46 13.29
C ALA A 134 -16.91 -24.24 12.03
N VAL A 135 -17.84 -24.69 11.19
CA VAL A 135 -17.55 -25.50 9.99
C VAL A 135 -17.54 -24.66 8.69
N ASN A 136 -18.43 -23.68 8.57
CA ASN A 136 -18.71 -22.99 7.30
C ASN A 136 -18.60 -21.46 7.36
N GLY A 137 -18.26 -20.89 8.52
CA GLY A 137 -18.06 -19.45 8.69
C GLY A 137 -19.33 -18.60 8.65
N GLY A 138 -20.52 -19.20 8.50
CA GLY A 138 -21.78 -18.45 8.45
C GLY A 138 -22.09 -17.75 9.78
N LEU A 139 -22.53 -16.49 9.71
CA LEU A 139 -22.93 -15.69 10.87
C LEU A 139 -24.05 -16.39 11.68
N ILE A 140 -23.84 -16.52 12.99
CA ILE A 140 -24.82 -17.09 13.93
C ILE A 140 -25.43 -16.01 14.83
N SER A 141 -24.59 -15.19 15.49
CA SER A 141 -25.07 -14.19 16.45
C SER A 141 -23.99 -13.15 16.78
N GLN A 142 -24.41 -11.94 17.15
CA GLN A 142 -23.57 -10.96 17.83
C GLN A 142 -23.75 -11.11 19.36
N PRO A 143 -22.71 -11.48 20.13
CA PRO A 143 -22.81 -11.51 21.59
C PRO A 143 -22.91 -10.11 22.20
N ALA A 144 -23.50 -10.02 23.39
CA ALA A 144 -23.75 -8.77 24.09
C ALA A 144 -22.47 -8.15 24.69
N THR A 145 -21.46 -8.96 25.00
CA THR A 145 -20.15 -8.50 25.48
C THR A 145 -18.98 -9.27 24.84
N PRO A 146 -17.75 -8.73 24.84
CA PRO A 146 -16.56 -9.41 24.34
C PRO A 146 -16.23 -10.73 25.08
N ASP A 147 -16.66 -10.84 26.34
CA ASP A 147 -16.37 -11.97 27.23
C ASP A 147 -17.47 -13.05 27.25
N GLU A 148 -18.58 -12.83 26.55
CA GLU A 148 -19.65 -13.82 26.43
C GLU A 148 -19.24 -14.99 25.51
N PRO A 149 -19.42 -16.27 25.91
CA PRO A 149 -19.09 -17.41 25.06
C PRO A 149 -20.06 -17.52 23.87
N CYS A 150 -19.56 -18.00 22.73
CA CYS A 150 -20.41 -18.27 21.58
C CYS A 150 -21.37 -19.46 21.83
N PRO A 151 -22.55 -19.49 21.19
CA PRO A 151 -23.44 -20.65 21.19
C PRO A 151 -22.75 -21.94 20.75
N LEU A 152 -23.17 -23.08 21.31
CA LEU A 152 -22.59 -24.39 20.99
C LEU A 152 -22.65 -24.68 19.47
N GLY A 153 -21.51 -25.06 18.88
CA GLY A 153 -21.34 -25.24 17.43
C GLY A 153 -20.89 -23.97 16.68
N SER A 154 -20.69 -22.86 17.39
CA SER A 154 -20.13 -21.62 16.86
C SER A 154 -18.93 -21.15 17.67
N ILE A 155 -18.04 -20.40 17.02
CA ILE A 155 -16.84 -19.79 17.62
C ILE A 155 -16.83 -18.29 17.31
N ARG A 156 -16.02 -17.51 18.03
CA ARG A 156 -15.75 -16.13 17.62
C ARG A 156 -14.98 -16.16 16.29
N GLU A 157 -15.30 -15.25 15.38
CA GLU A 157 -14.57 -15.09 14.11
C GLU A 157 -13.10 -14.67 14.30
N PHE A 158 -12.78 -13.99 15.40
CA PHE A 158 -11.43 -13.76 15.91
C PHE A 158 -11.50 -13.41 17.41
N GLU A 159 -10.36 -13.43 18.10
CA GLU A 159 -10.26 -13.02 19.51
C GLU A 159 -10.56 -11.51 19.67
N PRO A 160 -11.40 -11.10 20.63
CA PRO A 160 -11.71 -9.68 20.85
C PRO A 160 -10.46 -8.84 21.15
N VAL A 161 -10.23 -7.77 20.39
CA VAL A 161 -9.05 -6.92 20.56
C VAL A 161 -9.19 -6.01 21.79
N ARG A 162 -8.14 -5.99 22.62
CA ARG A 162 -8.10 -5.27 23.92
C ARG A 162 -6.85 -4.40 24.11
N ASP A 163 -6.09 -4.18 23.04
CA ASP A 163 -4.82 -3.47 23.08
C ASP A 163 -4.59 -2.76 21.72
N MET A 164 -5.22 -1.59 21.53
CA MET A 164 -5.29 -0.94 20.21
C MET A 164 -4.98 0.56 20.22
N HIS A 165 -4.08 1.00 19.34
CA HIS A 165 -3.80 2.42 19.10
C HIS A 165 -4.62 2.95 17.90
N LEU A 166 -5.14 4.18 17.99
CA LEU A 166 -5.87 4.87 16.92
C LEU A 166 -5.28 6.28 16.72
N GLY A 167 -4.61 6.51 15.60
CA GLY A 167 -4.03 7.80 15.20
C GLY A 167 -4.67 8.35 13.93
N VAL A 168 -4.71 9.68 13.81
CA VAL A 168 -5.14 10.40 12.60
C VAL A 168 -4.04 11.38 12.18
N ILE A 169 -3.75 11.46 10.88
CA ILE A 169 -2.93 12.48 10.23
C ILE A 169 -3.68 13.03 9.01
N SER A 170 -3.32 14.23 8.53
CA SER A 170 -3.89 14.78 7.28
C SER A 170 -2.96 14.62 6.08
N SER A 171 -3.49 14.87 4.87
CA SER A 171 -2.74 14.92 3.61
C SER A 171 -1.82 16.16 3.47
N SER A 172 -1.96 17.16 4.35
CA SER A 172 -1.30 18.47 4.21
C SER A 172 0.09 18.55 4.83
N ILE A 173 1.13 18.55 3.97
CA ILE A 173 2.55 18.72 4.32
C ILE A 173 3.14 20.09 3.90
N GLY A 174 2.29 21.05 3.55
CA GLY A 174 2.70 22.40 3.14
C GLY A 174 3.16 22.52 1.69
N GLY A 175 3.40 23.75 1.24
CA GLY A 175 3.76 24.05 -0.16
C GLY A 175 5.20 23.73 -0.56
N HIS A 176 5.91 22.84 0.16
CA HIS A 176 7.32 22.48 -0.10
C HIS A 176 8.29 23.68 -0.24
N GLY A 177 7.95 24.84 0.34
CA GLY A 177 8.73 26.09 0.22
C GLY A 177 8.34 27.02 -0.95
N ALA A 178 7.19 26.80 -1.58
CA ALA A 178 6.51 27.74 -2.49
C ALA A 178 5.99 29.01 -1.77
N SER A 179 5.44 29.97 -2.52
CA SER A 179 4.79 31.20 -1.99
C SER A 179 3.45 30.97 -1.27
N VAL A 180 2.91 29.76 -1.33
CA VAL A 180 1.57 29.34 -0.87
C VAL A 180 1.67 28.14 0.08
N CYS A 181 0.61 27.86 0.84
CA CYS A 181 0.59 26.85 1.91
C CYS A 181 1.81 26.95 2.85
N THR A 182 2.22 28.18 3.15
CA THR A 182 3.41 28.50 3.94
C THR A 182 3.08 29.59 4.96
N PRO A 183 3.60 29.51 6.21
CA PRO A 183 3.32 30.50 7.24
C PRO A 183 3.61 31.94 6.79
N GLY A 184 2.57 32.77 6.78
CA GLY A 184 2.64 34.18 6.36
C GLY A 184 2.15 34.47 4.93
N ALA A 185 1.80 33.45 4.14
CA ALA A 185 1.07 33.65 2.89
C ALA A 185 -0.34 34.22 3.15
N LEU A 186 -0.89 34.92 2.15
CA LEU A 186 -2.26 35.43 2.23
C LEU A 186 -3.25 34.26 2.25
N GLY A 187 -4.17 34.25 3.22
CA GLY A 187 -5.17 33.18 3.35
C GLY A 187 -4.66 31.90 4.03
N TYR A 188 -3.38 31.83 4.41
CA TYR A 188 -2.79 30.66 5.06
C TYR A 188 -3.59 30.16 6.29
N LYS A 189 -3.76 28.84 6.38
CA LYS A 189 -4.37 28.14 7.53
C LYS A 189 -3.37 27.15 8.14
N PRO A 190 -3.35 26.96 9.47
CA PRO A 190 -2.46 25.98 10.12
C PRO A 190 -2.57 24.57 9.56
N HIS A 191 -3.78 24.13 9.17
CA HIS A 191 -4.05 22.78 8.64
C HIS A 191 -3.39 22.50 7.29
N GLN A 192 -2.88 23.53 6.60
CA GLN A 192 -2.13 23.38 5.35
C GLN A 192 -0.73 22.82 5.56
N ILE A 193 -0.25 22.75 6.82
CA ILE A 193 1.10 22.30 7.17
C ILE A 193 1.07 21.49 8.48
N ASP A 194 0.19 20.48 8.54
CA ASP A 194 0.13 19.52 9.65
C ASP A 194 1.38 18.60 9.69
N MET A 195 2.19 18.56 8.62
CA MET A 195 3.51 17.89 8.56
C MET A 195 3.50 16.40 8.90
N ALA A 196 2.35 15.73 8.73
CA ALA A 196 2.10 14.37 9.18
C ALA A 196 2.27 14.14 10.70
N HIS A 197 2.05 15.17 11.51
CA HIS A 197 1.91 15.03 12.97
C HIS A 197 0.56 14.42 13.31
N LEU A 198 0.51 13.61 14.38
CA LEU A 198 -0.74 13.06 14.90
C LEU A 198 -1.68 14.18 15.37
N LEU A 199 -2.90 14.17 14.85
CA LEU A 199 -3.93 15.17 15.13
C LEU A 199 -4.67 14.86 16.43
N SER A 200 -4.89 15.91 17.23
CA SER A 200 -5.63 15.88 18.49
C SER A 200 -6.67 16.99 18.59
N ARG A 201 -7.37 17.28 17.48
CA ARG A 201 -8.39 18.33 17.36
C ARG A 201 -9.70 17.81 16.76
N ASP A 202 -10.80 18.53 16.98
CA ASP A 202 -12.09 18.34 16.30
C ASP A 202 -12.23 19.28 15.07
N GLU A 203 -13.38 19.22 14.40
CA GLU A 203 -13.72 20.01 13.19
C GLU A 203 -13.75 21.55 13.38
N VAL A 204 -13.66 22.04 14.62
CA VAL A 204 -13.64 23.48 14.97
C VAL A 204 -12.47 23.82 15.91
N ASP A 205 -11.40 23.03 15.82
CA ASP A 205 -10.10 23.22 16.47
C ASP A 205 -10.12 23.12 18.01
N ASN A 206 -11.15 22.51 18.62
CA ASN A 206 -11.08 22.18 20.04
C ASN A 206 -10.14 20.98 20.26
N PRO A 207 -9.31 20.98 21.32
CA PRO A 207 -8.50 19.82 21.67
C PRO A 207 -9.35 18.59 22.02
N VAL A 208 -9.08 17.46 21.35
CA VAL A 208 -9.63 16.14 21.66
C VAL A 208 -8.64 15.40 22.58
N PRO A 209 -9.06 14.93 23.77
CA PRO A 209 -8.15 14.28 24.71
C PRO A 209 -7.51 12.98 24.18
N SER A 210 -6.21 13.05 23.85
CA SER A 210 -5.40 11.91 23.44
C SER A 210 -4.76 11.19 24.64
N TRP A 211 -4.28 9.96 24.45
CA TRP A 211 -3.65 9.18 25.52
C TRP A 211 -2.34 9.83 25.95
N ASN A 212 -2.31 10.34 27.19
CA ASN A 212 -1.14 11.01 27.78
C ASN A 212 -0.58 12.14 26.87
N ASP A 213 -1.46 12.89 26.20
CA ASP A 213 -1.13 13.98 25.28
C ASP A 213 -0.23 13.58 24.08
N LYS A 214 -0.21 12.28 23.71
CA LYS A 214 0.64 11.73 22.63
C LYS A 214 0.06 11.84 21.22
N GLY A 215 -1.15 12.39 21.05
CA GLY A 215 -1.80 12.58 19.74
C GLY A 215 -2.58 11.39 19.20
N PHE A 216 -2.59 10.23 19.88
CA PHE A 216 -3.41 9.07 19.50
C PHE A 216 -4.28 8.58 20.67
N LEU A 217 -5.33 7.82 20.38
CA LEU A 217 -6.16 7.14 21.37
C LEU A 217 -5.63 5.73 21.62
N PHE A 218 -5.81 5.22 22.83
CA PHE A 218 -5.37 3.88 23.21
C PHE A 218 -6.51 3.13 23.91
N TRP A 219 -6.99 2.05 23.30
CA TRP A 219 -7.97 1.13 23.85
C TRP A 219 -7.29 0.11 24.76
N ASP A 220 -7.60 0.18 26.06
CA ASP A 220 -7.02 -0.66 27.12
C ASP A 220 -8.08 -0.99 28.20
N PRO A 221 -9.12 -1.78 27.87
CA PRO A 221 -10.17 -2.15 28.81
C PRO A 221 -9.69 -3.02 29.98
N GLN A 222 -8.44 -3.49 29.95
CA GLN A 222 -7.83 -4.30 31.01
C GLN A 222 -6.86 -3.50 31.91
N GLY A 223 -6.54 -2.24 31.58
CA GLY A 223 -5.58 -1.44 32.33
C GLY A 223 -4.16 -2.05 32.33
N LYS A 224 -3.75 -2.65 31.21
CA LYS A 224 -2.41 -3.26 31.06
C LYS A 224 -1.34 -2.24 30.72
N GLY A 225 -1.70 -1.17 30.01
CA GLY A 225 -0.77 -0.11 29.65
C GLY A 225 -0.42 0.79 30.83
N THR A 226 0.68 1.53 30.71
CA THR A 226 1.13 2.51 31.72
C THR A 226 1.52 3.83 31.05
N PRO A 227 0.76 4.92 31.24
CA PRO A 227 -0.54 4.97 31.93
C PRO A 227 -1.62 4.15 31.21
N HIS A 228 -2.71 3.82 31.90
CA HIS A 228 -3.83 3.08 31.30
C HIS A 228 -4.47 3.86 30.15
N GLY A 229 -5.00 3.14 29.16
CA GLY A 229 -5.81 3.69 28.08
C GLY A 229 -7.30 3.85 28.44
N ASP A 230 -8.14 4.06 27.43
CA ASP A 230 -9.59 4.05 27.53
C ASP A 230 -10.12 2.65 27.83
N ALA A 231 -10.95 2.55 28.87
CA ALA A 231 -11.70 1.32 29.20
C ALA A 231 -13.20 1.41 28.85
N ASN A 232 -13.69 2.55 28.37
CA ASN A 232 -15.07 2.73 27.93
C ASN A 232 -15.11 2.88 26.40
N LEU A 233 -15.74 1.93 25.72
CA LEU A 233 -15.77 1.87 24.26
C LEU A 233 -16.50 3.07 23.63
N GLN A 234 -17.58 3.57 24.25
CA GLN A 234 -18.30 4.75 23.74
C GLN A 234 -17.41 6.00 23.81
N SER A 235 -16.69 6.21 24.92
CA SER A 235 -15.71 7.29 25.07
C SER A 235 -14.60 7.23 24.01
N LEU A 236 -14.13 6.02 23.66
CA LEU A 236 -13.17 5.83 22.57
C LEU A 236 -13.78 6.20 21.21
N ILE A 237 -14.99 5.72 20.91
CA ILE A 237 -15.74 5.98 19.67
C ILE A 237 -16.00 7.48 19.50
N ASP A 238 -16.52 8.15 20.53
CA ASP A 238 -16.89 9.57 20.48
C ASP A 238 -15.66 10.44 20.16
N LYS A 239 -14.53 10.17 20.84
CA LYS A 239 -13.26 10.86 20.57
C LYS A 239 -12.71 10.54 19.18
N PHE A 240 -12.78 9.27 18.75
CA PHE A 240 -12.24 8.90 17.44
C PHE A 240 -13.06 9.52 16.30
N ALA A 241 -14.39 9.57 16.43
CA ALA A 241 -15.27 10.26 15.49
C ALA A 241 -15.04 11.79 15.45
N GLN A 242 -14.54 12.41 16.54
CA GLN A 242 -14.06 13.79 16.52
C GLN A 242 -12.73 13.90 15.77
N LEU A 243 -11.75 13.04 16.06
CA LEU A 243 -10.44 13.04 15.37
C LEU A 243 -10.58 12.81 13.86
N VAL A 244 -11.54 12.00 13.40
CA VAL A 244 -11.81 11.76 11.97
C VAL A 244 -12.28 13.02 11.23
N ARG A 245 -12.91 13.97 11.92
CA ARG A 245 -13.33 15.28 11.37
C ARG A 245 -12.30 16.39 11.65
N GLY A 246 -11.34 16.14 12.54
CA GLY A 246 -10.24 17.05 12.89
C GLY A 246 -9.34 17.52 11.74
N PRO A 247 -9.06 16.72 10.68
CA PRO A 247 -8.34 17.19 9.49
C PRO A 247 -8.94 18.46 8.87
N ASN A 248 -10.27 18.61 8.96
CA ASN A 248 -11.06 19.70 8.34
C ASN A 248 -10.96 19.68 6.80
N GLN A 249 -11.26 20.80 6.13
CA GLN A 249 -11.33 20.94 4.67
C GLN A 249 -10.60 22.19 4.15
N ASP A 250 -9.76 22.80 4.98
CA ASP A 250 -8.96 23.99 4.66
C ASP A 250 -7.45 23.66 4.56
N GLY A 251 -7.15 22.47 4.06
CA GLY A 251 -5.83 22.01 3.66
C GLY A 251 -5.24 22.76 2.46
N CYS A 252 -4.14 22.24 1.92
CA CYS A 252 -3.34 22.97 0.94
C CYS A 252 -3.91 22.99 -0.49
N GLY A 253 -4.71 21.99 -0.90
CA GLY A 253 -5.01 21.78 -2.33
C GLY A 253 -3.88 21.05 -3.07
N PHE A 254 -3.01 20.36 -2.33
CA PHE A 254 -2.03 19.40 -2.84
C PHE A 254 -1.97 18.20 -1.88
N GLU A 255 -2.66 17.15 -2.28
CA GLU A 255 -3.07 16.06 -1.41
C GLU A 255 -1.95 15.02 -1.34
N ALA A 256 -0.94 15.26 -0.50
CA ALA A 256 0.22 14.40 -0.34
C ALA A 256 -0.11 13.11 0.46
N SER A 257 -1.20 12.43 0.05
CA SER A 257 -1.77 11.25 0.68
C SER A 257 -0.75 10.14 0.94
N LEU A 258 0.14 9.87 -0.01
CA LEU A 258 1.16 8.84 0.10
C LEU A 258 2.37 9.30 0.95
N GLU A 259 2.84 10.53 0.75
CA GLU A 259 3.97 11.06 1.51
C GLU A 259 3.61 11.34 2.98
N ALA A 260 2.36 11.69 3.31
CA ALA A 260 1.95 11.95 4.69
C ALA A 260 2.16 10.71 5.59
N TRP A 261 1.59 9.56 5.24
CA TRP A 261 1.81 8.34 6.03
C TRP A 261 3.25 7.83 5.88
N TYR A 262 3.91 8.02 4.73
CA TYR A 262 5.31 7.61 4.55
C TYR A 262 6.25 8.40 5.46
N ARG A 263 6.09 9.72 5.52
CA ARG A 263 6.84 10.63 6.38
C ARG A 263 6.66 10.25 7.85
N PHE A 264 5.43 9.99 8.29
CA PHE A 264 5.15 9.52 9.66
C PHE A 264 5.79 8.16 9.95
N LEU A 265 5.56 7.15 9.10
CA LEU A 265 5.85 5.74 9.39
C LEU A 265 7.26 5.26 8.99
N VAL A 266 7.79 5.77 7.88
CA VAL A 266 8.92 5.18 7.13
C VAL A 266 10.12 6.12 7.02
N ASP A 267 9.93 7.43 6.88
CA ASP A 267 11.06 8.36 6.74
C ASP A 267 11.94 8.34 8.01
N PRO A 268 13.22 7.95 7.95
CA PRO A 268 14.10 7.93 9.11
C PRO A 268 14.55 9.33 9.55
N MET A 269 14.48 10.34 8.67
CA MET A 269 14.95 11.71 8.90
C MET A 269 13.99 12.75 8.29
N PRO A 270 12.73 12.81 8.75
CA PRO A 270 11.77 13.80 8.30
C PRO A 270 12.30 15.20 8.61
N TYR A 271 12.32 16.08 7.61
CA TYR A 271 12.82 17.44 7.76
C TYR A 271 11.92 18.28 8.67
N GLN A 272 12.50 19.22 9.43
CA GLN A 272 11.73 20.13 10.29
C GLN A 272 11.12 21.30 9.52
N SER A 273 11.84 21.81 8.52
CA SER A 273 11.41 22.94 7.69
C SER A 273 12.03 22.89 6.29
N MET A 274 11.53 23.70 5.37
CA MET A 274 12.06 23.84 4.01
C MET A 274 12.78 25.18 3.85
N GLU A 275 13.99 25.18 3.28
CA GLU A 275 14.74 26.41 2.99
C GLU A 275 15.13 26.55 1.51
N ALA A 276 15.18 27.80 1.05
CA ALA A 276 15.62 28.15 -0.29
C ALA A 276 17.16 28.16 -0.39
N VAL A 277 17.71 27.41 -1.35
CA VAL A 277 19.16 27.24 -1.58
C VAL A 277 19.50 27.42 -3.06
N SER A 278 20.80 27.58 -3.36
CA SER A 278 21.26 27.60 -4.76
C SER A 278 21.19 26.22 -5.38
N CYS A 279 20.69 26.14 -6.60
CA CYS A 279 20.74 24.92 -7.42
C CYS A 279 22.18 24.59 -7.87
N ASP A 280 23.05 25.58 -8.00
CA ASP A 280 24.49 25.40 -8.23
C ASP A 280 25.28 25.94 -7.01
N PRO A 281 25.87 25.08 -6.16
CA PRO A 281 26.66 25.51 -5.01
C PRO A 281 28.04 26.09 -5.39
N VAL A 282 28.45 26.00 -6.66
CA VAL A 282 29.75 26.44 -7.18
C VAL A 282 29.67 27.81 -7.85
N ASN A 283 28.56 28.15 -8.52
CA ASN A 283 28.42 29.39 -9.29
C ASN A 283 27.21 30.25 -8.83
N LEU A 284 27.51 31.51 -8.49
CA LEU A 284 26.58 32.59 -8.10
C LEU A 284 26.02 32.55 -6.66
N PRO A 285 26.61 33.33 -5.72
CA PRO A 285 25.96 33.66 -4.46
C PRO A 285 24.74 34.58 -4.72
N GLY A 286 23.53 34.04 -4.59
CA GLY A 286 22.30 34.84 -4.57
C GLY A 286 21.07 34.20 -5.25
N ASP A 287 21.27 33.27 -6.18
CA ASP A 287 20.18 32.60 -6.89
C ASP A 287 19.63 31.42 -6.06
N LYS A 288 18.65 31.68 -5.18
CA LYS A 288 18.03 30.68 -4.30
C LYS A 288 16.81 30.00 -4.96
N SER A 289 17.02 29.39 -6.13
CA SER A 289 15.97 28.78 -6.96
C SER A 289 15.70 27.28 -6.71
N CYS A 290 16.32 26.68 -5.69
CA CYS A 290 16.05 25.31 -5.24
C CYS A 290 15.55 25.28 -3.78
N ARG A 291 15.03 24.12 -3.34
CA ARG A 291 14.62 23.83 -1.96
C ARG A 291 15.32 22.58 -1.43
N VAL A 292 15.52 22.57 -0.12
CA VAL A 292 15.95 21.41 0.67
C VAL A 292 15.27 21.43 2.04
N GLY A 293 15.00 20.24 2.56
CA GLY A 293 14.64 20.06 3.97
C GLY A 293 15.82 20.37 4.90
N LEU A 294 15.55 21.06 6.00
CA LEU A 294 16.49 21.35 7.09
C LEU A 294 15.94 20.88 8.43
N GLY A 295 16.88 20.63 9.38
CA GLY A 295 16.56 20.10 10.70
C GLY A 295 16.03 18.67 10.66
N ILE A 296 15.60 18.17 11.81
CA ILE A 296 14.90 16.90 11.96
C ILE A 296 13.63 17.18 12.75
N ASP A 297 12.52 16.62 12.30
CA ASP A 297 11.23 16.70 12.97
C ASP A 297 11.19 15.73 14.18
N GLU A 298 11.83 16.15 15.26
CA GLU A 298 11.88 15.38 16.52
C GLU A 298 10.48 15.12 17.11
N THR A 299 9.49 15.97 16.79
CA THR A 299 8.10 15.79 17.25
C THR A 299 7.47 14.58 16.56
N LEU A 300 7.56 14.52 15.23
CA LEU A 300 7.12 13.37 14.45
C LEU A 300 7.86 12.09 14.86
N LEU A 301 9.18 12.15 15.02
CA LEU A 301 9.98 11.00 15.44
C LEU A 301 9.54 10.45 16.81
N GLN A 302 9.25 11.33 17.78
CA GLN A 302 8.75 10.94 19.08
C GLN A 302 7.33 10.35 18.99
N GLN A 303 6.43 10.98 18.24
CA GLN A 303 5.07 10.46 18.01
C GLN A 303 5.09 9.07 17.36
N ARG A 304 5.94 8.85 16.35
CA ARG A 304 6.14 7.52 15.74
C ARG A 304 6.62 6.50 16.78
N ALA A 305 7.64 6.85 17.58
CA ALA A 305 8.23 5.94 18.56
C ALA A 305 7.26 5.58 19.70
N ASP A 306 6.34 6.49 20.04
CA ASP A 306 5.26 6.25 21.00
C ASP A 306 4.08 5.45 20.42
N PHE A 307 3.78 5.64 19.13
CA PHE A 307 2.65 4.99 18.45
C PHE A 307 2.97 3.57 17.95
N LEU A 308 4.14 3.34 17.35
CA LEU A 308 4.46 2.07 16.68
C LEU A 308 4.96 0.98 17.62
N ARG A 309 4.37 -0.21 17.47
CA ARG A 309 4.70 -1.40 18.28
C ARG A 309 5.16 -2.54 17.37
N PRO A 310 6.34 -3.15 17.59
CA PRO A 310 6.91 -4.14 16.67
C PRO A 310 6.12 -5.47 16.64
N ASP A 311 5.25 -5.70 17.62
CA ASP A 311 4.41 -6.88 17.75
C ASP A 311 2.92 -6.63 17.46
N SER A 312 2.54 -5.43 17.00
CA SER A 312 1.19 -5.13 16.51
C SER A 312 1.04 -5.34 15.01
N LEU A 313 -0.20 -5.67 14.62
CA LEU A 313 -0.69 -5.44 13.27
C LEU A 313 -0.93 -3.94 13.09
N LEU A 314 -0.36 -3.33 12.06
CA LEU A 314 -0.62 -1.94 11.66
C LEU A 314 -1.50 -1.90 10.42
N ALA A 315 -2.65 -1.25 10.50
CA ALA A 315 -3.49 -0.92 9.37
C ALA A 315 -3.39 0.59 9.07
N VAL A 316 -2.86 0.93 7.89
CA VAL A 316 -2.87 2.30 7.36
C VAL A 316 -4.11 2.45 6.49
N VAL A 317 -4.98 3.41 6.80
CA VAL A 317 -6.24 3.64 6.06
C VAL A 317 -6.23 5.03 5.47
N MET A 318 -6.29 5.14 4.15
CA MET A 318 -6.39 6.40 3.42
C MET A 318 -7.85 6.73 3.11
N LEU A 319 -8.28 7.97 3.32
CA LEU A 319 -9.56 8.52 2.87
C LEU A 319 -9.27 9.78 2.04
N THR A 320 -9.47 9.73 0.73
CA THR A 320 -9.20 10.85 -0.20
C THR A 320 -10.07 10.71 -1.45
N ASP A 321 -10.61 11.82 -1.96
CA ASP A 321 -11.36 11.84 -3.22
C ASP A 321 -10.56 12.37 -4.42
N GLU A 322 -9.28 12.70 -4.21
CA GLU A 322 -8.37 13.27 -5.21
C GLU A 322 -7.19 12.32 -5.48
N ASN A 323 -6.40 12.63 -6.51
CA ASN A 323 -5.22 11.83 -6.88
C ASN A 323 -3.98 12.35 -6.13
N ASP A 324 -3.13 11.45 -5.65
CA ASP A 324 -2.01 11.80 -4.77
C ASP A 324 -1.05 12.85 -5.38
N CYS A 325 -0.85 13.97 -4.69
CA CYS A 325 0.12 15.00 -5.03
C CYS A 325 1.32 15.04 -4.09
N SER A 326 1.96 13.87 -3.89
CA SER A 326 3.19 13.76 -3.10
C SER A 326 4.42 14.36 -3.81
N ILE A 327 4.50 15.70 -3.82
CA ILE A 327 5.60 16.49 -4.40
C ILE A 327 6.92 16.19 -3.67
N ARG A 328 8.03 16.20 -4.41
CA ARG A 328 9.37 15.99 -3.87
C ARG A 328 9.92 17.21 -3.14
N ASP A 329 10.56 16.98 -2.00
CA ASP A 329 11.16 18.02 -1.15
C ASP A 329 12.56 18.50 -1.60
N ASP A 330 12.92 18.28 -2.86
CA ASP A 330 14.27 18.55 -3.38
C ASP A 330 14.29 19.37 -4.67
N GLY A 331 15.41 20.07 -4.88
CA GLY A 331 15.68 20.77 -6.12
C GLY A 331 14.62 21.84 -6.44
N GLN A 332 14.08 21.81 -7.65
CA GLN A 332 13.06 22.75 -8.12
C GLN A 332 11.65 22.17 -8.06
N ASN A 333 11.43 21.05 -7.35
CA ASN A 333 10.16 20.33 -7.42
C ASN A 333 8.98 21.08 -6.77
N TYR A 334 9.27 21.97 -5.81
CA TYR A 334 8.32 22.92 -5.23
C TYR A 334 7.60 23.81 -6.26
N LEU A 335 8.11 23.95 -7.49
CA LEU A 335 7.48 24.72 -8.56
C LEU A 335 6.11 24.17 -8.96
N ALA A 336 5.84 22.88 -8.73
CA ALA A 336 4.48 22.34 -8.88
C ALA A 336 3.48 23.04 -7.95
N ALA A 337 3.92 23.43 -6.74
CA ALA A 337 3.11 24.14 -5.77
C ALA A 337 3.20 25.68 -5.88
N GLU A 338 4.01 26.23 -6.79
CA GLU A 338 4.29 27.67 -6.84
C GLU A 338 3.14 28.47 -7.44
N GLY A 339 2.37 29.17 -6.58
CA GLY A 339 1.22 29.97 -7.00
C GLY A 339 1.62 31.29 -7.67
N TYR A 340 2.60 32.01 -7.11
CA TYR A 340 2.93 33.38 -7.52
C TYR A 340 4.42 33.60 -7.78
N GLY A 341 4.72 34.21 -8.93
CA GLY A 341 6.06 34.65 -9.32
C GLY A 341 6.32 36.10 -8.89
N THR A 342 6.71 36.95 -9.84
CA THR A 342 7.03 38.37 -9.59
C THR A 342 5.78 39.27 -9.48
N GLY A 343 4.79 38.84 -8.68
CA GLY A 343 3.53 39.55 -8.47
C GLY A 343 2.41 39.20 -9.47
N THR A 344 2.65 38.20 -10.32
CA THR A 344 1.66 37.53 -11.18
C THR A 344 1.53 36.07 -10.75
N PHE A 345 0.49 35.37 -11.22
CA PHE A 345 0.49 33.91 -11.21
C PHE A 345 1.78 33.39 -11.88
N TYR A 346 2.32 32.32 -11.32
CA TYR A 346 3.44 31.59 -11.90
C TYR A 346 2.88 30.46 -12.75
N HIS A 347 3.41 30.24 -13.95
CA HIS A 347 3.07 29.10 -14.80
C HIS A 347 4.29 28.19 -14.99
N LEU A 348 4.06 26.88 -14.99
CA LEU A 348 5.07 25.89 -15.30
C LEU A 348 5.47 25.96 -16.79
N PRO A 349 6.70 25.57 -17.15
CA PRO A 349 7.09 25.47 -18.55
C PRO A 349 6.31 24.35 -19.26
N ARG A 350 5.95 24.58 -20.53
CA ARG A 350 5.43 23.53 -21.42
C ARG A 350 6.39 22.34 -21.51
N ALA A 351 5.84 21.17 -21.82
CA ALA A 351 6.58 20.01 -22.32
C ALA A 351 7.02 20.18 -23.78
N THR A 352 8.08 19.47 -24.18
CA THR A 352 8.37 19.20 -25.60
C THR A 352 7.30 18.32 -26.23
N ALA A 353 7.11 18.42 -27.54
CA ALA A 353 6.14 17.62 -28.30
C ALA A 353 6.32 16.10 -28.13
N ALA A 354 7.55 15.64 -27.87
CA ALA A 354 7.85 14.24 -27.60
C ALA A 354 7.13 13.68 -26.36
N CYS A 355 6.78 14.52 -25.38
CA CYS A 355 6.08 14.09 -24.17
C CYS A 355 4.64 13.65 -24.40
N ALA A 356 4.00 14.04 -25.51
CA ALA A 356 2.62 13.65 -25.80
C ALA A 356 2.51 12.13 -26.04
N ASP A 357 3.36 11.60 -26.92
CA ASP A 357 3.35 10.20 -27.35
C ASP A 357 4.37 9.31 -26.62
N HIS A 358 5.47 9.90 -26.11
CA HIS A 358 6.61 9.18 -25.52
C HIS A 358 7.11 9.88 -24.23
N PRO A 359 6.30 9.91 -23.15
CA PRO A 359 6.64 10.59 -21.90
C PRO A 359 7.85 9.98 -21.15
N ASP A 360 8.27 8.77 -21.51
CA ASP A 360 9.46 8.06 -21.04
C ASP A 360 10.74 8.41 -21.83
N SER A 361 10.60 9.03 -23.00
CA SER A 361 11.71 9.36 -23.89
C SER A 361 12.66 10.41 -23.28
N PRO A 362 13.98 10.31 -23.47
CA PRO A 362 14.92 11.39 -23.14
C PRO A 362 14.65 12.72 -23.88
N LEU A 363 13.84 12.69 -24.94
CA LEU A 363 13.37 13.88 -25.65
C LEU A 363 12.14 14.52 -24.96
N CYS A 364 11.45 13.80 -24.08
CA CYS A 364 10.42 14.38 -23.23
C CYS A 364 11.09 15.16 -22.09
N MET A 365 11.03 16.49 -22.19
CA MET A 365 11.67 17.39 -21.24
C MET A 365 10.92 18.73 -21.16
N PRO A 366 11.12 19.53 -20.09
CA PRO A 366 10.56 20.87 -20.03
C PRO A 366 11.18 21.77 -21.10
N CYS A 367 10.38 22.61 -21.76
CA CYS A 367 10.84 23.57 -22.76
C CYS A 367 11.90 24.54 -22.22
N SER A 368 11.89 24.82 -20.91
CA SER A 368 12.92 25.61 -20.21
C SER A 368 14.33 24.97 -20.20
N LYS A 369 14.45 23.72 -20.65
CA LYS A 369 15.74 23.02 -20.83
C LYS A 369 16.22 23.01 -22.29
N LEU A 370 15.41 23.45 -23.27
CA LEU A 370 15.86 23.58 -24.66
C LEU A 370 16.74 24.83 -24.83
N ALA A 371 17.81 24.69 -25.61
CA ALA A 371 18.67 25.82 -25.99
C ALA A 371 18.01 26.75 -27.02
N ASP A 372 17.08 26.22 -27.82
CA ASP A 372 16.27 26.97 -28.79
C ASP A 372 14.81 26.45 -28.74
N PRO A 373 13.91 27.16 -28.04
CA PRO A 373 12.50 26.79 -27.97
C PRO A 373 11.79 26.74 -29.33
N SER A 374 12.31 27.40 -30.38
CA SER A 374 11.70 27.34 -31.72
C SER A 374 11.97 26.01 -32.46
N SER A 375 12.84 25.16 -31.92
CA SER A 375 13.14 23.83 -32.47
C SER A 375 12.11 22.75 -32.16
N ASP A 376 11.18 23.01 -31.22
CA ASP A 376 10.07 22.12 -30.85
C ASP A 376 8.73 22.85 -30.99
N PRO A 377 7.69 22.24 -31.59
CA PRO A 377 6.44 22.93 -31.92
C PRO A 377 5.55 23.24 -30.71
N GLU A 378 5.71 22.55 -29.57
CA GLU A 378 5.04 22.92 -28.32
C GLU A 378 5.78 24.07 -27.63
N CYS A 379 7.12 23.99 -27.57
CA CYS A 379 7.94 25.05 -27.00
C CYS A 379 7.86 26.37 -27.79
N ALA A 380 7.62 26.31 -29.10
CA ALA A 380 7.41 27.48 -29.96
C ALA A 380 6.11 28.26 -29.65
N LYS A 381 5.18 27.70 -28.87
CA LYS A 381 3.95 28.40 -28.43
C LYS A 381 4.19 29.43 -27.33
N GLY A 382 5.31 29.32 -26.59
CA GLY A 382 5.63 30.20 -25.47
C GLY A 382 5.15 29.65 -24.12
N GLU A 383 4.89 30.56 -23.18
CA GLU A 383 4.36 30.23 -21.84
C GLU A 383 2.92 29.66 -21.93
N PHE A 384 2.42 29.08 -20.84
CA PHE A 384 1.01 28.67 -20.75
C PHE A 384 0.12 29.88 -20.44
N GLU A 385 -1.10 29.88 -20.98
CA GLU A 385 -2.19 30.69 -20.43
C GLU A 385 -2.82 30.00 -19.21
N GLU A 386 -3.62 30.72 -18.42
CA GLU A 386 -4.18 30.21 -17.15
C GLU A 386 -5.03 28.92 -17.35
N GLU A 387 -5.81 28.84 -18.44
CA GLU A 387 -6.65 27.67 -18.75
C GLU A 387 -5.87 26.45 -19.29
N GLU A 388 -4.54 26.56 -19.47
CA GLU A 388 -3.66 25.46 -19.86
C GLU A 388 -2.82 24.94 -18.68
N ASP A 389 -2.44 25.83 -17.75
CA ASP A 389 -1.76 25.51 -16.49
C ASP A 389 -2.54 26.01 -15.26
N ALA A 390 -3.80 25.58 -15.18
CA ALA A 390 -4.63 25.80 -14.02
C ALA A 390 -3.98 25.15 -12.78
N TYR A 391 -3.81 25.96 -11.74
CA TYR A 391 -3.01 25.67 -10.56
C TYR A 391 -3.37 24.35 -9.85
N ASN A 392 -4.67 24.11 -9.58
CA ASN A 392 -5.17 22.90 -8.91
C ASN A 392 -4.86 21.60 -9.69
N LEU A 393 -4.69 21.69 -11.01
CA LEU A 393 -4.44 20.52 -11.86
C LEU A 393 -2.96 20.19 -12.03
N ARG A 394 -2.03 20.84 -11.32
CA ARG A 394 -0.59 20.59 -11.51
C ARG A 394 -0.12 19.21 -11.12
N CYS A 395 -0.90 18.43 -10.39
CA CYS A 395 -0.60 17.04 -10.03
C CYS A 395 -1.02 16.04 -11.14
N TYR A 396 -1.79 16.50 -12.13
CA TYR A 396 -2.34 15.69 -13.23
C TYR A 396 -1.44 15.73 -14.48
N ARG A 397 -1.15 14.54 -15.05
CA ARG A 397 -0.37 14.30 -16.29
C ARG A 397 0.94 15.11 -16.39
N GLN A 398 1.68 15.27 -15.29
CA GLN A 398 2.84 16.17 -15.19
C GLN A 398 3.88 15.98 -16.31
N LYS A 399 4.23 14.74 -16.64
CA LYS A 399 5.19 14.46 -17.73
C LYS A 399 4.68 14.89 -19.10
N GLN A 400 3.43 14.60 -19.43
CA GLN A 400 2.83 14.99 -20.71
C GLN A 400 2.65 16.52 -20.84
N ARG A 401 2.38 17.23 -19.73
CA ARG A 401 2.11 18.68 -19.72
C ARG A 401 3.35 19.56 -19.55
N PHE A 402 4.28 19.15 -18.68
CA PHE A 402 5.42 19.96 -18.23
C PHE A 402 6.80 19.35 -18.54
N GLY A 403 6.85 18.10 -19.01
CA GLY A 403 8.10 17.36 -19.28
C GLY A 403 8.89 16.97 -18.03
N ASN A 404 8.40 17.30 -16.83
CA ASN A 404 8.97 16.91 -15.56
C ASN A 404 7.97 16.04 -14.77
N ASP A 405 8.49 15.19 -13.88
CA ASP A 405 7.71 14.56 -12.83
C ASP A 405 8.19 15.20 -11.53
N PHE A 406 7.28 15.89 -10.86
CA PHE A 406 7.55 16.63 -9.62
C PHE A 406 7.25 15.77 -8.39
N LEU A 407 6.63 14.60 -8.56
CA LEU A 407 6.17 13.73 -7.48
C LEU A 407 7.21 12.66 -7.15
N TRP A 408 7.09 12.06 -5.96
CA TRP A 408 7.85 10.86 -5.63
C TRP A 408 7.34 9.65 -6.44
N PRO A 409 8.23 8.75 -6.90
CA PRO A 409 7.85 7.55 -7.64
C PRO A 409 7.17 6.54 -6.73
N ILE A 410 6.14 5.87 -7.23
CA ILE A 410 5.20 5.10 -6.38
C ILE A 410 5.88 3.90 -5.70
N LYS A 411 6.93 3.35 -6.32
CA LYS A 411 7.84 2.36 -5.73
C LYS A 411 8.38 2.74 -4.34
N ARG A 412 8.59 4.03 -4.04
CA ARG A 412 9.01 4.52 -2.69
C ARG A 412 8.06 4.00 -1.62
N TYR A 413 6.76 4.17 -1.86
CA TYR A 413 5.68 3.79 -0.95
C TYR A 413 5.53 2.26 -0.84
N VAL A 414 5.60 1.56 -1.97
CA VAL A 414 5.54 0.09 -2.00
C VAL A 414 6.71 -0.53 -1.22
N LEU A 415 7.93 -0.04 -1.42
CA LEU A 415 9.10 -0.52 -0.68
C LEU A 415 9.00 -0.16 0.82
N GLY A 416 8.52 1.04 1.14
CA GLY A 416 8.29 1.49 2.52
C GLY A 416 7.38 0.58 3.33
N LEU A 417 6.38 -0.04 2.71
CA LEU A 417 5.44 -0.97 3.36
C LEU A 417 5.82 -2.46 3.23
N THR A 418 6.87 -2.81 2.48
CA THR A 418 7.21 -4.23 2.20
C THR A 418 8.66 -4.63 2.50
N ARG A 419 9.58 -3.67 2.66
CA ARG A 419 11.01 -3.94 2.93
C ARG A 419 11.38 -3.62 4.37
N THR A 420 11.82 -4.66 5.10
CA THR A 420 12.41 -4.54 6.44
C THR A 420 13.75 -3.78 6.44
N VAL A 421 14.48 -3.85 5.34
CA VAL A 421 15.80 -3.23 5.14
C VAL A 421 15.85 -2.62 3.75
N PHE A 422 16.35 -1.39 3.66
CA PHE A 422 16.61 -0.71 2.40
C PHE A 422 18.06 -0.93 1.96
N SER A 423 18.27 -1.20 0.67
CA SER A 423 19.58 -1.16 0.03
C SER A 423 20.08 0.27 -0.14
N ALA A 424 21.39 0.46 -0.33
CA ALA A 424 21.97 1.78 -0.52
C ALA A 424 21.44 2.51 -1.78
N GLU A 425 21.01 1.77 -2.81
CA GLU A 425 20.37 2.34 -4.00
C GLU A 425 18.95 2.84 -3.68
N GLU A 426 18.14 2.00 -3.00
CA GLU A 426 16.80 2.40 -2.54
C GLU A 426 16.87 3.60 -1.59
N VAL A 427 17.90 3.70 -0.73
CA VAL A 427 18.14 4.86 0.14
C VAL A 427 18.33 6.18 -0.62
N THR A 428 18.84 6.16 -1.86
CA THR A 428 18.90 7.37 -2.69
C THR A 428 17.54 7.82 -3.24
N LEU A 429 16.51 6.96 -3.21
CA LEU A 429 15.10 7.33 -3.41
C LEU A 429 14.47 7.96 -2.16
N TYR A 430 15.14 7.91 -1.01
CA TYR A 430 14.57 8.37 0.27
C TYR A 430 15.06 9.75 0.69
N ASN A 431 16.37 9.97 0.76
CA ASN A 431 16.94 11.27 1.13
C ASN A 431 18.36 11.44 0.55
N THR A 432 18.62 12.52 -0.18
CA THR A 432 19.93 12.82 -0.79
C THR A 432 21.02 13.21 0.23
N ASN A 433 20.65 13.47 1.48
CA ASN A 433 21.58 13.81 2.57
C ASN A 433 22.07 12.57 3.34
N PHE A 434 21.65 11.35 2.97
CA PHE A 434 21.97 10.14 3.73
C PHE A 434 23.35 9.56 3.40
N ASN A 435 23.96 8.88 4.37
CA ASN A 435 25.29 8.28 4.26
C ASN A 435 25.16 6.87 3.64
N PRO A 436 25.88 6.51 2.55
CA PRO A 436 25.58 5.30 1.80
C PRO A 436 25.80 4.01 2.61
N GLY A 437 24.71 3.30 2.91
CA GLY A 437 24.68 2.04 3.63
C GLY A 437 23.28 1.43 3.67
N THR A 438 23.18 0.15 4.02
CA THR A 438 21.89 -0.52 4.26
C THR A 438 21.29 -0.06 5.58
N GLN A 439 20.00 0.26 5.59
CA GLN A 439 19.31 0.74 6.80
C GLN A 439 18.07 -0.11 7.10
N LEU A 440 17.82 -0.42 8.38
CA LEU A 440 16.52 -0.91 8.82
C LEU A 440 15.45 0.17 8.57
N ASN A 441 14.27 -0.27 8.11
CA ASN A 441 13.12 0.60 7.91
C ASN A 441 12.43 0.87 9.28
N PRO A 442 12.18 2.14 9.68
CA PRO A 442 11.51 2.50 10.94
C PRO A 442 10.17 1.80 11.19
N LEU A 443 9.43 1.48 10.12
CA LEU A 443 8.14 0.80 10.20
C LEU A 443 8.24 -0.61 10.77
N PHE A 444 9.36 -1.29 10.47
CA PHE A 444 9.65 -2.64 10.93
C PHE A 444 10.56 -2.65 12.16
N CYS A 445 11.33 -1.58 12.36
CA CYS A 445 12.13 -1.34 13.55
C CYS A 445 11.83 0.04 14.16
N PRO A 446 10.80 0.17 15.02
CA PRO A 446 10.47 1.45 15.66
C PRO A 446 11.49 1.87 16.74
N GLN A 447 12.38 0.96 17.16
CA GLN A 447 13.43 1.22 18.16
C GLN A 447 14.76 0.60 17.72
N TYR A 448 15.67 1.41 17.21
CA TYR A 448 17.03 1.00 16.87
C TYR A 448 17.85 0.61 18.11
N GLY A 449 18.84 -0.25 17.90
CA GLY A 449 19.83 -0.63 18.93
C GLY A 449 20.84 0.48 19.21
N GLU A 450 21.73 0.25 20.18
CA GLU A 450 22.84 1.16 20.49
C GLU A 450 24.13 0.69 19.77
N PHE A 451 25.05 1.61 19.47
CA PHE A 451 26.42 1.21 19.10
C PHE A 451 27.19 0.74 20.36
N PRO A 452 28.33 0.02 20.21
CA PRO A 452 29.09 -0.49 21.35
C PRO A 452 29.67 0.56 22.31
N ASN A 453 29.74 1.85 21.93
CA ASN A 453 30.25 2.91 22.81
C ASN A 453 29.09 3.71 23.44
N PRO A 454 29.08 3.90 24.77
CA PRO A 454 28.08 4.73 25.43
C PRO A 454 28.11 6.18 24.93
N GLY A 455 26.96 6.67 24.46
CA GLY A 455 26.78 8.04 23.97
C GLY A 455 26.84 8.21 22.44
N ASP A 456 27.09 7.14 21.69
CA ASP A 456 26.85 7.11 20.25
C ASP A 456 25.33 7.21 19.95
N PRO A 457 24.91 7.76 18.78
CA PRO A 457 23.50 7.78 18.38
C PRO A 457 22.95 6.36 18.15
N PRO A 458 21.62 6.15 18.10
CA PRO A 458 21.06 4.83 17.81
C PRO A 458 21.59 4.25 16.49
N ASN A 459 21.95 2.97 16.49
CA ASN A 459 22.51 2.27 15.35
C ASN A 459 21.40 1.73 14.45
N PRO A 460 21.17 2.32 13.25
CA PRO A 460 20.03 1.97 12.41
C PRO A 460 20.25 0.68 11.60
N ALA A 461 21.31 -0.08 11.88
CA ALA A 461 21.54 -1.42 11.35
C ALA A 461 21.01 -2.55 12.28
N HIS A 462 20.74 -2.26 13.56
CA HIS A 462 20.23 -3.25 14.53
C HIS A 462 18.91 -2.81 15.15
N CYS A 463 18.05 -3.78 15.45
CA CYS A 463 16.78 -3.50 16.10
C CYS A 463 16.75 -3.96 17.56
N LYS A 464 16.29 -3.10 18.46
CA LYS A 464 16.20 -3.42 19.90
C LYS A 464 15.21 -4.56 20.19
N THR A 465 14.24 -4.78 19.30
CA THR A 465 13.25 -5.86 19.35
C THR A 465 13.32 -6.70 18.06
N LEU A 466 12.56 -7.79 17.96
CA LEU A 466 12.37 -8.46 16.67
C LEU A 466 11.67 -7.50 15.70
N LEU A 467 12.07 -7.54 14.43
CA LEU A 467 11.44 -6.79 13.36
C LEU A 467 9.99 -7.21 13.20
N ARG A 468 9.07 -6.23 13.11
CA ARG A 468 7.66 -6.47 12.73
C ARG A 468 7.65 -7.28 11.44
N ASP A 469 6.75 -8.26 11.36
CA ASP A 469 6.61 -9.06 10.15
C ASP A 469 5.90 -8.25 9.05
N PRO A 470 6.39 -8.24 7.79
CA PRO A 470 5.71 -7.57 6.68
C PRO A 470 4.25 -7.98 6.46
N SER A 471 3.84 -9.20 6.86
CA SER A 471 2.44 -9.64 6.82
C SER A 471 1.52 -8.89 7.81
N LEU A 472 2.09 -8.19 8.79
CA LEU A 472 1.37 -7.40 9.79
C LEU A 472 1.17 -5.92 9.39
N VAL A 473 1.53 -5.54 8.16
CA VAL A 473 1.33 -4.17 7.64
C VAL A 473 0.29 -4.21 6.53
N LEU A 474 -0.88 -3.63 6.78
CA LEU A 474 -1.98 -3.51 5.83
C LEU A 474 -2.09 -2.06 5.30
N LEU A 475 -2.45 -1.91 4.03
CA LEU A 475 -2.79 -0.63 3.42
C LEU A 475 -4.21 -0.67 2.86
N GLY A 476 -5.11 0.12 3.43
CA GLY A 476 -6.45 0.36 2.90
C GLY A 476 -6.54 1.71 2.21
N GLY A 477 -7.25 1.78 1.10
CA GLY A 477 -7.66 3.04 0.48
C GLY A 477 -9.17 3.06 0.27
N ILE A 478 -9.83 4.07 0.84
CA ILE A 478 -11.18 4.51 0.51
C ILE A 478 -10.98 5.70 -0.45
N LEU A 479 -11.00 5.42 -1.75
CA LEU A 479 -10.49 6.28 -2.81
C LEU A 479 -11.58 6.67 -3.82
N GLY A 480 -11.31 7.69 -4.63
CA GLY A 480 -12.08 7.95 -5.83
C GLY A 480 -11.91 6.84 -6.88
N VAL A 481 -12.87 5.91 -6.88
CA VAL A 481 -13.03 4.80 -7.83
C VAL A 481 -14.50 4.38 -7.83
N PRO A 482 -15.15 4.06 -8.97
CA PRO A 482 -16.48 3.46 -8.97
C PRO A 482 -16.53 2.20 -8.11
N TRP A 483 -17.47 2.13 -7.17
CA TRP A 483 -17.57 0.94 -6.31
C TRP A 483 -17.93 -0.32 -7.12
N GLN A 484 -18.67 -0.16 -8.22
CA GLN A 484 -19.12 -1.24 -9.10
C GLN A 484 -17.95 -2.00 -9.75
N ASP A 485 -16.85 -1.33 -10.09
CA ASP A 485 -15.69 -1.98 -10.74
C ASP A 485 -14.86 -2.85 -9.79
N ILE A 486 -15.00 -2.63 -8.48
CA ILE A 486 -14.23 -3.33 -7.44
C ILE A 486 -15.12 -4.17 -6.51
N ALA A 487 -16.45 -4.12 -6.66
CA ALA A 487 -17.39 -4.92 -5.89
C ALA A 487 -17.44 -6.39 -6.35
N VAL A 488 -17.73 -7.28 -5.40
CA VAL A 488 -17.99 -8.71 -5.70
C VAL A 488 -19.27 -8.88 -6.53
N ASP A 489 -20.22 -7.97 -6.37
CA ASP A 489 -21.45 -7.87 -7.14
C ASP A 489 -21.68 -6.40 -7.50
N PRO A 490 -21.60 -6.01 -8.80
CA PRO A 490 -21.68 -4.61 -9.23
C PRO A 490 -23.09 -4.01 -9.09
N ASP A 491 -24.12 -4.83 -8.86
CA ASP A 491 -25.49 -4.38 -8.61
C ASP A 491 -25.81 -4.28 -7.10
N HIS A 492 -24.97 -4.86 -6.22
CA HIS A 492 -25.28 -5.02 -4.79
C HIS A 492 -24.10 -4.62 -3.86
N TYR A 493 -23.96 -3.31 -3.59
CA TYR A 493 -22.91 -2.73 -2.73
C TYR A 493 -22.75 -3.43 -1.36
N ALA A 494 -23.85 -3.91 -0.75
CA ALA A 494 -23.85 -4.63 0.53
C ALA A 494 -23.04 -5.95 0.53
N VAL A 495 -22.75 -6.54 -0.64
CA VAL A 495 -21.95 -7.77 -0.76
C VAL A 495 -20.46 -7.50 -0.49
N GLY A 496 -20.01 -6.25 -0.67
CA GLY A 496 -18.64 -5.83 -0.42
C GLY A 496 -17.69 -5.96 -1.62
N TYR A 497 -16.41 -5.72 -1.34
CA TYR A 497 -15.37 -5.58 -2.35
C TYR A 497 -14.59 -6.88 -2.61
N HIS A 498 -14.06 -7.03 -3.82
CA HIS A 498 -13.07 -8.06 -4.09
C HIS A 498 -11.80 -7.79 -3.26
N PRO A 499 -11.22 -8.81 -2.58
CA PRO A 499 -9.92 -8.66 -1.95
C PRO A 499 -8.82 -8.50 -3.02
N ALA A 500 -7.76 -7.75 -2.70
CA ALA A 500 -6.78 -7.24 -3.67
C ALA A 500 -6.11 -8.30 -4.56
N GLU A 501 -5.99 -9.54 -4.09
CA GLU A 501 -5.47 -10.68 -4.86
C GLU A 501 -6.38 -10.97 -6.06
N ARG A 502 -7.70 -10.89 -5.89
CA ARG A 502 -8.69 -11.09 -6.96
C ARG A 502 -8.70 -9.94 -7.96
N LEU A 503 -8.25 -8.74 -7.59
CA LEU A 503 -8.10 -7.64 -8.56
C LEU A 503 -6.99 -7.94 -9.58
N ALA A 504 -6.03 -8.79 -9.23
CA ALA A 504 -4.98 -9.30 -10.12
C ALA A 504 -5.32 -10.62 -10.82
N TRP A 505 -6.52 -11.19 -10.59
CA TRP A 505 -6.96 -12.40 -11.28
C TRP A 505 -7.40 -12.08 -12.70
N LYS A 506 -7.13 -13.05 -13.58
CA LYS A 506 -7.65 -13.12 -14.94
C LYS A 506 -8.79 -14.14 -14.98
N LYS A 507 -9.49 -14.21 -16.11
CA LYS A 507 -10.62 -15.13 -16.29
C LYS A 507 -10.33 -16.58 -15.82
N PRO A 508 -9.19 -17.22 -16.14
CA PRO A 508 -8.93 -18.61 -15.73
C PRO A 508 -8.94 -18.85 -14.20
N GLN A 509 -8.46 -17.89 -13.41
CA GLN A 509 -8.47 -18.02 -11.94
C GLN A 509 -9.88 -17.90 -11.34
N PHE A 510 -10.75 -17.07 -11.93
CA PHE A 510 -12.16 -17.01 -11.56
C PHE A 510 -12.90 -18.31 -11.93
N ASP A 511 -12.65 -18.85 -13.14
CA ASP A 511 -13.19 -20.14 -13.58
C ASP A 511 -12.76 -21.29 -12.63
N GLU A 512 -11.47 -21.35 -12.26
CA GLU A 512 -10.93 -22.37 -11.33
C GLU A 512 -11.54 -22.25 -9.93
N ALA A 513 -11.73 -21.03 -9.44
CA ALA A 513 -12.40 -20.77 -8.16
C ALA A 513 -13.93 -20.98 -8.20
N ALA A 514 -14.50 -21.31 -9.37
CA ALA A 514 -15.95 -21.36 -9.63
C ALA A 514 -16.70 -20.07 -9.22
N LEU A 515 -16.06 -18.91 -9.39
CA LEU A 515 -16.63 -17.60 -9.12
C LEU A 515 -17.06 -16.90 -10.43
N PRO A 516 -18.04 -15.98 -10.39
CA PRO A 516 -18.34 -15.11 -11.51
C PRO A 516 -17.09 -14.32 -11.94
N VAL A 517 -16.89 -14.22 -13.26
CA VAL A 517 -15.83 -13.39 -13.84
C VAL A 517 -16.34 -11.95 -13.88
N PRO A 518 -15.65 -10.98 -13.25
CA PRO A 518 -16.07 -9.57 -13.30
C PRO A 518 -16.06 -9.02 -14.73
N ALA A 519 -16.92 -8.05 -15.01
CA ALA A 519 -16.93 -7.44 -16.33
C ALA A 519 -15.63 -6.66 -16.62
N GLY A 520 -15.19 -6.66 -17.87
CA GLY A 520 -13.89 -6.09 -18.27
C GLY A 520 -12.68 -7.00 -18.04
N VAL A 521 -12.82 -8.12 -17.30
CA VAL A 521 -11.78 -9.14 -17.09
C VAL A 521 -11.83 -10.21 -18.20
N ASP A 522 -10.67 -10.56 -18.75
CA ASP A 522 -10.53 -11.59 -19.79
C ASP A 522 -9.25 -12.44 -19.57
N ASP A 523 -8.78 -13.18 -20.58
CA ASP A 523 -7.54 -13.98 -20.47
C ASP A 523 -6.27 -13.10 -20.48
N ALA A 524 -6.36 -11.86 -20.96
CA ALA A 524 -5.28 -10.89 -21.01
C ALA A 524 -5.31 -9.91 -19.82
N THR A 525 -6.48 -9.60 -19.26
CA THR A 525 -6.69 -8.48 -18.34
C THR A 525 -7.38 -8.83 -17.02
N THR A 526 -7.27 -7.89 -16.10
CA THR A 526 -7.57 -7.95 -14.67
C THR A 526 -8.39 -6.72 -14.27
N LEU A 527 -8.94 -6.68 -13.04
CA LEU A 527 -9.62 -5.47 -12.54
C LEU A 527 -8.66 -4.29 -12.38
N TRP A 528 -7.36 -4.53 -12.17
CA TRP A 528 -6.38 -3.45 -12.22
C TRP A 528 -6.31 -2.77 -13.60
N ASP A 529 -6.50 -3.51 -14.69
CA ASP A 529 -6.55 -2.92 -16.03
C ASP A 529 -7.86 -2.14 -16.25
N VAL A 530 -8.91 -2.44 -15.48
CA VAL A 530 -10.18 -1.70 -15.47
C VAL A 530 -10.04 -0.35 -14.77
N VAL A 531 -9.52 -0.31 -13.54
CA VAL A 531 -9.54 0.91 -12.70
C VAL A 531 -8.24 1.71 -12.70
N LEU A 532 -7.11 1.12 -13.07
CA LEU A 532 -5.79 1.77 -13.00
C LEU A 532 -5.13 1.97 -14.37
N GLY A 533 -5.33 1.02 -15.29
CA GLY A 533 -4.59 0.96 -16.55
C GLY A 533 -3.15 0.48 -16.36
N GLY A 534 -2.26 0.92 -17.24
CA GLY A 534 -0.85 0.54 -17.22
C GLY A 534 -0.05 1.22 -16.10
N VAL A 535 0.99 0.53 -15.64
CA VAL A 535 2.02 1.07 -14.76
C VAL A 535 3.40 0.55 -15.14
N ASP A 536 4.44 1.35 -14.92
CA ASP A 536 5.83 0.96 -15.16
C ASP A 536 6.39 0.02 -14.06
N SER A 537 7.66 -0.37 -14.17
CA SER A 537 8.36 -1.20 -13.18
C SER A 537 8.66 -0.49 -11.84
N ASN A 538 8.28 0.79 -11.72
CA ASN A 538 8.29 1.59 -10.51
C ASN A 538 6.87 1.96 -10.03
N PHE A 539 5.84 1.30 -10.57
CA PHE A 539 4.42 1.54 -10.31
C PHE A 539 3.93 2.95 -10.69
N ASN A 540 4.70 3.74 -11.43
CA ASN A 540 4.25 5.03 -11.96
C ASN A 540 3.19 4.78 -13.04
N ILE A 541 2.22 5.69 -13.14
CA ILE A 541 1.13 5.59 -14.11
C ILE A 541 1.65 5.68 -15.54
N ASP A 542 1.34 4.68 -16.37
CA ASP A 542 1.57 4.75 -17.81
C ASP A 542 0.35 5.38 -18.48
N PHE A 543 0.43 6.68 -18.76
CA PHE A 543 -0.62 7.45 -19.44
C PHE A 543 -0.82 7.06 -20.91
N MET A 544 0.01 6.17 -21.49
CA MET A 544 -0.23 5.58 -22.81
C MET A 544 -1.18 4.37 -22.75
N VAL A 545 -1.46 3.85 -21.56
CA VAL A 545 -2.36 2.72 -21.31
C VAL A 545 -3.40 3.14 -20.28
N GLU A 546 -4.43 3.83 -20.76
CA GLU A 546 -5.55 4.29 -19.93
C GLU A 546 -6.37 3.12 -19.33
N PRO A 547 -7.09 3.36 -18.22
CA PRO A 547 -7.96 2.36 -17.62
C PRO A 547 -9.09 1.94 -18.58
N ARG A 548 -9.56 0.70 -18.51
CA ARG A 548 -10.68 0.23 -19.35
C ARG A 548 -12.02 0.84 -18.99
N ASP A 549 -12.22 1.36 -17.76
CA ASP A 549 -13.34 2.26 -17.49
C ASP A 549 -12.97 3.72 -17.85
N PRO A 550 -13.68 4.35 -18.81
CA PRO A 550 -13.54 5.78 -19.06
C PRO A 550 -13.72 6.65 -17.81
N LEU A 551 -14.52 6.25 -16.82
CA LEU A 551 -14.68 7.03 -15.58
C LEU A 551 -13.39 7.13 -14.76
N MET A 552 -12.46 6.19 -14.91
CA MET A 552 -11.14 6.22 -14.28
C MET A 552 -10.07 6.92 -15.13
N THR A 553 -10.38 7.31 -16.36
CA THR A 553 -9.50 8.19 -17.14
C THR A 553 -9.57 9.61 -16.57
N GLU A 554 -8.44 10.10 -16.08
CA GLU A 554 -8.28 11.50 -15.68
C GLU A 554 -8.36 12.39 -16.94
N SER A 555 -9.30 13.33 -16.96
CA SER A 555 -9.54 14.24 -18.07
C SER A 555 -10.17 15.55 -17.56
N ILE A 556 -9.83 16.67 -18.19
CA ILE A 556 -10.55 17.95 -18.02
C ILE A 556 -11.80 17.96 -18.93
N ASP A 557 -11.67 17.40 -20.13
CA ASP A 557 -12.70 17.41 -21.16
C ASP A 557 -13.67 16.21 -21.01
N PRO A 558 -14.97 16.38 -21.33
CA PRO A 558 -15.97 15.31 -21.31
C PRO A 558 -15.53 14.05 -22.06
N ARG A 559 -15.61 12.93 -21.35
CA ARG A 559 -15.23 11.59 -21.84
C ARG A 559 -16.40 10.92 -22.53
N GLN A 560 -16.12 9.78 -23.16
CA GLN A 560 -17.11 8.95 -23.85
C GLN A 560 -16.82 7.48 -23.63
N GLY A 561 -17.84 6.64 -23.73
CA GLY A 561 -17.74 5.19 -23.64
C GLY A 561 -18.83 4.60 -22.74
N VAL A 562 -18.54 3.43 -22.18
CA VAL A 562 -19.41 2.72 -21.24
C VAL A 562 -18.59 2.28 -20.04
N ASN A 563 -19.14 2.38 -18.83
CA ASN A 563 -18.55 1.72 -17.66
C ASN A 563 -18.66 0.19 -17.85
N PRO A 564 -17.58 -0.59 -17.66
CA PRO A 564 -17.58 -2.02 -17.93
C PRO A 564 -18.43 -2.82 -16.94
N ALA A 565 -18.47 -2.44 -15.66
CA ALA A 565 -19.22 -3.17 -14.63
C ALA A 565 -20.74 -3.15 -14.84
N THR A 566 -21.30 -1.99 -15.17
CA THR A 566 -22.75 -1.74 -15.30
C THR A 566 -23.25 -1.74 -16.75
N GLY A 567 -22.35 -1.55 -17.72
CA GLY A 567 -22.70 -1.30 -19.12
C GLY A 567 -23.34 0.06 -19.38
N ALA A 568 -23.43 0.94 -18.37
CA ALA A 568 -23.99 2.28 -18.51
C ALA A 568 -23.10 3.17 -19.39
N ALA A 569 -23.68 3.85 -20.37
CA ALA A 569 -22.97 4.84 -21.16
C ALA A 569 -22.67 6.09 -20.32
N LEU A 570 -21.52 6.73 -20.57
CA LEU A 570 -21.23 8.04 -20.00
C LEU A 570 -22.21 9.06 -20.60
N ALA A 571 -22.88 9.82 -19.74
CA ALA A 571 -23.82 10.85 -20.16
C ALA A 571 -23.08 12.15 -20.52
N PRO A 572 -23.47 12.86 -21.60
CA PRO A 572 -22.81 14.09 -22.03
C PRO A 572 -23.06 15.24 -21.05
N ALA A 573 -22.29 16.31 -21.18
CA ALA A 573 -22.41 17.49 -20.31
C ALA A 573 -23.79 18.18 -20.38
N GLU A 574 -24.58 17.95 -21.43
CA GLU A 574 -25.97 18.39 -21.55
C GLU A 574 -26.98 17.43 -20.88
N GLY A 575 -26.55 16.71 -19.83
CA GLY A 575 -27.34 15.75 -19.07
C GLY A 575 -28.69 16.31 -18.58
N SER A 576 -29.74 15.51 -18.74
CA SER A 576 -31.12 15.88 -18.47
C SER A 576 -31.50 15.80 -16.99
N GLY A 577 -30.77 15.02 -16.20
CA GLY A 577 -30.92 14.92 -14.76
C GLY A 577 -29.76 14.19 -14.07
N PRO A 578 -29.73 14.20 -12.73
CA PRO A 578 -28.59 13.76 -11.92
C PRO A 578 -28.40 12.22 -11.84
N GLU A 579 -29.13 11.47 -12.67
CA GLU A 579 -29.15 10.00 -12.74
C GLU A 579 -29.02 9.50 -14.20
N ASP A 580 -28.63 10.37 -15.15
CA ASP A 580 -28.41 9.99 -16.56
C ASP A 580 -27.30 8.92 -16.68
N ASN A 581 -26.34 8.90 -15.74
CA ASN A 581 -25.40 7.81 -15.46
C ASN A 581 -25.42 7.50 -13.94
N PRO A 582 -25.57 6.23 -13.53
CA PRO A 582 -25.74 5.86 -12.11
C PRO A 582 -24.45 5.93 -11.27
N ILE A 583 -23.30 6.22 -11.88
CA ILE A 583 -21.99 6.28 -11.21
C ILE A 583 -21.55 7.74 -11.06
N ASN A 584 -21.41 8.48 -12.17
CA ASN A 584 -20.89 9.84 -12.16
C ASN A 584 -21.93 10.93 -12.46
N SER A 585 -23.23 10.59 -12.49
CA SER A 585 -24.34 11.46 -12.93
C SER A 585 -24.23 11.84 -14.41
N HIS A 586 -23.28 12.69 -14.79
CA HIS A 586 -22.92 12.98 -16.19
C HIS A 586 -21.57 13.71 -16.23
N GLU A 587 -20.93 13.75 -17.40
CA GLU A 587 -19.73 14.59 -17.63
C GLU A 587 -20.09 16.08 -17.50
N TRP A 588 -19.12 17.00 -17.41
CA TRP A 588 -19.38 18.43 -17.23
C TRP A 588 -18.33 19.32 -17.89
N LYS A 589 -18.48 20.65 -17.82
CA LYS A 589 -17.63 21.62 -18.52
C LYS A 589 -17.06 22.64 -17.53
N PRO A 590 -15.98 22.34 -16.79
CA PRO A 590 -15.31 23.31 -15.93
C PRO A 590 -14.90 24.54 -16.76
N ALA A 591 -15.49 25.70 -16.45
CA ALA A 591 -15.41 26.88 -17.30
C ALA A 591 -13.98 27.45 -17.37
N SER A 592 -13.21 27.35 -16.29
CA SER A 592 -11.80 27.76 -16.21
C SER A 592 -10.81 26.64 -16.55
N ARG A 593 -11.29 25.43 -16.90
CA ARG A 593 -10.46 24.22 -17.13
C ARG A 593 -9.57 23.84 -15.94
N ASP A 594 -10.02 24.20 -14.74
CA ASP A 594 -9.35 24.10 -13.44
C ASP A 594 -9.72 22.84 -12.64
N ASP A 595 -10.53 21.96 -13.22
CA ASP A 595 -11.07 20.78 -12.57
C ASP A 595 -11.15 19.58 -13.54
N LEU A 596 -11.24 18.35 -13.00
CA LEU A 596 -11.36 17.11 -13.75
C LEU A 596 -12.81 16.60 -13.83
N GLN A 597 -13.04 15.64 -14.73
CA GLN A 597 -14.26 14.85 -14.78
C GLN A 597 -14.31 13.87 -13.59
N PHE A 598 -15.47 13.73 -12.96
CA PHE A 598 -15.65 12.88 -11.78
C PHE A 598 -15.59 11.40 -12.14
N ALA A 599 -14.90 10.60 -11.32
CA ALA A 599 -14.94 9.14 -11.38
C ALA A 599 -16.29 8.62 -10.87
N CYS A 600 -16.80 9.20 -9.79
CA CYS A 600 -18.09 8.85 -9.21
C CYS A 600 -18.70 10.03 -8.44
N THR A 601 -20.01 9.95 -8.20
CA THR A 601 -20.77 10.87 -7.37
C THR A 601 -21.70 10.10 -6.43
N PHE A 602 -22.11 10.73 -5.33
CA PHE A 602 -23.11 10.15 -4.42
C PHE A 602 -24.02 11.24 -3.85
N ARG A 603 -25.29 10.90 -3.58
CA ARG A 603 -26.28 11.83 -3.03
C ARG A 603 -25.89 12.24 -1.60
N LEU A 604 -25.96 13.53 -1.27
CA LEU A 604 -25.81 13.99 0.11
C LEU A 604 -27.04 13.59 0.94
N PRO A 605 -26.90 13.28 2.25
CA PRO A 605 -28.04 13.03 3.13
C PRO A 605 -29.03 14.21 3.14
N GLU A 606 -28.49 15.43 3.17
CA GLU A 606 -29.24 16.69 3.11
C GLU A 606 -28.56 17.64 2.10
N PRO A 607 -29.30 18.30 1.17
CA PRO A 607 -28.70 19.23 0.22
C PRO A 607 -28.09 20.48 0.89
N ARG A 608 -26.85 20.81 0.54
CA ARG A 608 -26.11 21.95 1.09
C ARG A 608 -26.34 23.21 0.24
N LYS A 609 -26.75 24.31 0.89
CA LYS A 609 -26.96 25.59 0.21
C LYS A 609 -25.67 26.42 0.18
N CYS A 610 -24.99 26.46 -0.97
CA CYS A 610 -23.76 27.22 -1.13
C CYS A 610 -24.01 28.74 -1.12
N THR A 611 -23.04 29.49 -0.61
CA THR A 611 -22.96 30.96 -0.76
C THR A 611 -21.67 31.30 -1.49
N PRO A 612 -21.56 32.43 -2.21
CA PRO A 612 -20.34 32.83 -2.95
C PRO A 612 -19.03 32.80 -2.13
N ALA A 613 -19.12 32.99 -0.81
CA ALA A 613 -17.95 32.95 0.08
C ALA A 613 -17.60 31.54 0.60
N ASP A 614 -18.41 30.53 0.29
CA ASP A 614 -18.25 29.14 0.74
C ASP A 614 -17.41 28.34 -0.27
N ILE A 615 -16.10 28.61 -0.28
CA ILE A 615 -15.11 27.97 -1.18
C ILE A 615 -15.01 26.44 -1.02
N VAL A 616 -15.64 25.86 -0.01
CA VAL A 616 -15.66 24.42 0.30
C VAL A 616 -16.92 23.74 -0.26
N CYS A 617 -17.82 24.49 -0.89
CA CYS A 617 -19.08 24.00 -1.45
C CYS A 617 -18.97 23.97 -2.98
N ASP A 618 -19.07 22.78 -3.60
CA ASP A 618 -18.83 22.56 -5.03
C ASP A 618 -19.79 23.34 -5.97
N CYS A 619 -20.80 24.02 -5.42
CA CYS A 619 -21.74 24.89 -6.15
C CYS A 619 -21.65 26.37 -5.74
N SER A 620 -20.54 26.79 -5.14
CA SER A 620 -20.21 28.20 -4.94
C SER A 620 -19.66 28.82 -6.23
N ASP A 621 -20.27 29.92 -6.68
CA ASP A 621 -19.89 30.71 -7.87
C ASP A 621 -19.68 29.95 -9.21
N VAL A 622 -20.06 28.66 -9.28
CA VAL A 622 -20.05 27.86 -10.52
C VAL A 622 -21.04 28.43 -11.55
N PRO A 623 -20.59 28.75 -12.78
CA PRO A 623 -21.49 29.19 -13.85
C PRO A 623 -22.50 28.09 -14.23
N LEU A 624 -23.77 28.44 -14.41
CA LEU A 624 -24.81 27.48 -14.84
C LEU A 624 -24.47 26.76 -16.16
N THR A 625 -23.67 27.40 -17.02
CA THR A 625 -23.19 26.84 -18.29
C THR A 625 -22.09 25.77 -18.14
N ALA A 626 -21.54 25.59 -16.95
CA ALA A 626 -20.59 24.52 -16.66
C ALA A 626 -21.30 23.15 -16.52
N ASN A 627 -22.62 23.16 -16.30
CA ASN A 627 -23.44 21.97 -16.09
C ASN A 627 -22.82 21.02 -15.05
N ASN A 628 -22.43 21.52 -13.87
CA ASN A 628 -21.84 20.67 -12.84
C ASN A 628 -22.92 19.73 -12.23
N PRO A 629 -22.83 18.40 -12.37
CA PRO A 629 -23.86 17.45 -11.93
C PRO A 629 -24.14 17.51 -10.42
N VAL A 630 -23.16 17.86 -9.59
CA VAL A 630 -23.39 17.94 -8.13
C VAL A 630 -24.30 19.11 -7.74
N CYS A 631 -24.49 20.04 -8.67
CA CYS A 631 -25.31 21.25 -8.55
C CYS A 631 -26.67 21.16 -9.27
N GLN A 632 -26.98 19.99 -9.84
CA GLN A 632 -28.25 19.72 -10.53
C GLN A 632 -29.27 19.15 -9.54
N ALA A 633 -30.45 19.74 -9.49
CA ALA A 633 -31.57 19.20 -8.72
C ALA A 633 -32.21 17.99 -9.43
N ASP A 634 -32.98 17.19 -8.68
CA ASP A 634 -33.81 16.09 -9.22
C ASP A 634 -34.81 16.56 -10.31
N THR A 635 -35.05 17.87 -10.45
CA THR A 635 -35.86 18.50 -11.51
C THR A 635 -35.09 18.84 -12.79
N GLY A 636 -33.76 18.61 -12.83
CA GLY A 636 -32.85 19.00 -13.91
C GLY A 636 -32.34 20.45 -13.82
N GLU A 637 -32.83 21.25 -12.87
CA GLU A 637 -32.41 22.66 -12.70
C GLU A 637 -31.07 22.77 -11.96
N TYR A 638 -30.13 23.53 -12.54
CA TYR A 638 -28.85 23.87 -11.90
C TYR A 638 -28.97 25.10 -11.00
N GLY A 639 -28.21 25.14 -9.91
CA GLY A 639 -28.09 26.33 -9.06
C GLY A 639 -27.02 26.22 -7.97
N ASN A 640 -26.98 27.18 -7.06
CA ASN A 640 -26.03 27.22 -5.93
C ASN A 640 -26.40 26.26 -4.78
N THR A 641 -26.91 25.07 -5.08
CA THR A 641 -27.28 24.06 -4.08
C THR A 641 -26.62 22.76 -4.47
N GLN A 642 -25.79 22.23 -3.58
CA GLN A 642 -25.09 20.98 -3.75
C GLN A 642 -25.99 19.84 -3.28
N TYR A 643 -26.33 18.94 -4.19
CA TYR A 643 -27.18 17.77 -3.95
C TYR A 643 -26.38 16.46 -3.86
N ARG A 644 -25.17 16.46 -4.42
CA ARG A 644 -24.25 15.31 -4.44
C ARG A 644 -22.86 15.74 -3.98
N ALA A 645 -22.05 14.78 -3.56
CA ALA A 645 -20.60 14.90 -3.51
C ALA A 645 -19.97 14.07 -4.64
N LYS A 646 -18.69 14.30 -4.89
CA LYS A 646 -17.91 13.75 -6.02
C LYS A 646 -16.64 13.06 -5.53
N ALA A 647 -15.98 12.34 -6.43
CA ALA A 647 -14.57 11.95 -6.35
C ALA A 647 -13.94 11.86 -7.75
N TYR A 648 -12.62 12.03 -7.82
CA TYR A 648 -11.79 11.94 -9.02
C TYR A 648 -11.00 10.62 -9.06
N PRO A 649 -10.39 10.23 -10.20
CA PRO A 649 -9.65 8.97 -10.27
C PRO A 649 -8.39 8.94 -9.37
N GLY A 650 -8.44 8.21 -8.24
CA GLY A 650 -7.34 8.04 -7.28
C GLY A 650 -6.22 7.10 -7.75
N ARG A 651 -5.74 7.27 -8.99
CA ARG A 651 -4.89 6.30 -9.71
C ARG A 651 -3.55 6.04 -9.00
N ARG A 652 -2.89 7.06 -8.46
CA ARG A 652 -1.58 6.89 -7.80
C ARG A 652 -1.70 6.07 -6.51
N GLN A 653 -2.75 6.30 -5.72
CA GLN A 653 -3.05 5.50 -4.52
C GLN A 653 -3.43 4.06 -4.90
N LEU A 654 -4.19 3.85 -5.98
CA LEU A 654 -4.49 2.52 -6.54
C LEU A 654 -3.24 1.77 -7.01
N ALA A 655 -2.26 2.45 -7.61
CA ALA A 655 -0.98 1.85 -7.98
C ALA A 655 -0.14 1.44 -6.75
N ALA A 656 -0.15 2.23 -5.68
CA ALA A 656 0.49 1.86 -4.42
C ALA A 656 -0.17 0.59 -3.81
N LEU A 657 -1.50 0.53 -3.79
CA LEU A 657 -2.27 -0.65 -3.35
C LEU A 657 -1.94 -1.89 -4.21
N LYS A 658 -1.90 -1.75 -5.55
CA LYS A 658 -1.48 -2.82 -6.47
C LYS A 658 -0.07 -3.34 -6.18
N GLY A 659 0.86 -2.45 -5.81
CA GLY A 659 2.23 -2.81 -5.48
C GLY A 659 2.39 -3.48 -4.11
N VAL A 660 1.55 -3.14 -3.13
CA VAL A 660 1.50 -3.80 -1.79
C VAL A 660 0.95 -5.23 -1.88
N GLY A 661 0.04 -5.49 -2.82
CA GLY A 661 -0.47 -6.81 -3.17
C GLY A 661 -1.58 -7.32 -2.24
N ASP A 662 -1.44 -8.55 -1.76
CA ASP A 662 -2.38 -9.22 -0.84
C ASP A 662 -2.74 -8.40 0.42
N LYS A 663 -1.80 -7.64 0.96
CA LYS A 663 -2.01 -6.79 2.15
C LYS A 663 -2.83 -5.52 1.88
N ALA A 664 -3.26 -5.29 0.63
CA ALA A 664 -4.07 -4.15 0.26
C ALA A 664 -5.58 -4.39 0.47
N ILE A 665 -6.30 -3.31 0.79
CA ILE A 665 -7.77 -3.21 0.74
C ILE A 665 -8.11 -2.04 -0.18
N VAL A 666 -8.95 -2.29 -1.20
CA VAL A 666 -9.43 -1.27 -2.13
C VAL A 666 -10.92 -1.05 -1.89
N ALA A 667 -11.32 0.20 -1.69
CA ALA A 667 -12.70 0.61 -1.47
C ALA A 667 -12.98 1.96 -2.15
N SER A 668 -14.25 2.22 -2.44
CA SER A 668 -14.72 3.49 -2.99
C SER A 668 -15.08 4.48 -1.89
N ILE A 669 -14.75 5.75 -2.12
CA ILE A 669 -15.22 6.91 -1.35
C ILE A 669 -16.60 7.42 -1.80
N CYS A 670 -17.21 6.81 -2.83
CA CYS A 670 -18.57 7.07 -3.26
C CYS A 670 -19.52 5.97 -2.74
N PRO A 671 -20.15 6.14 -1.56
CA PRO A 671 -21.07 5.14 -1.02
C PRO A 671 -22.36 5.06 -1.84
N ALA A 672 -22.92 3.85 -1.98
CA ALA A 672 -24.20 3.67 -2.68
C ALA A 672 -25.42 4.19 -1.90
N ASN A 673 -25.33 4.27 -0.56
CA ASN A 673 -26.41 4.69 0.31
C ASN A 673 -25.91 5.61 1.44
N THR A 674 -26.48 6.81 1.50
CA THR A 674 -26.22 7.85 2.51
C THR A 674 -27.47 8.27 3.29
N THR A 675 -28.59 7.59 3.09
CA THR A 675 -29.91 8.00 3.61
C THR A 675 -30.56 6.98 4.55
N HIS A 676 -30.03 5.76 4.64
CA HIS A 676 -30.56 4.71 5.53
C HIS A 676 -29.45 4.18 6.47
N PRO A 677 -29.16 4.86 7.61
CA PRO A 677 -28.10 4.48 8.56
C PRO A 677 -28.23 3.10 9.20
N GLY A 678 -29.33 2.37 8.99
CA GLY A 678 -29.53 0.99 9.46
C GLY A 678 -29.13 -0.10 8.45
N SER A 679 -28.80 0.25 7.20
CA SER A 679 -28.55 -0.71 6.13
C SER A 679 -27.07 -1.11 6.02
N ALA A 680 -26.80 -2.34 5.54
CA ALA A 680 -25.44 -2.87 5.41
C ALA A 680 -24.60 -2.16 4.31
N ASP A 681 -25.26 -1.48 3.38
CA ASP A 681 -24.71 -0.66 2.31
C ASP A 681 -24.50 0.81 2.68
N TYR A 682 -24.78 1.20 3.95
CA TYR A 682 -24.67 2.59 4.39
C TYR A 682 -23.21 3.07 4.47
N GLY A 683 -22.94 4.22 3.86
CA GLY A 683 -21.63 4.89 3.95
C GLY A 683 -20.49 3.94 3.57
N TYR A 684 -19.44 3.92 4.38
CA TYR A 684 -18.28 3.05 4.15
C TYR A 684 -18.37 1.70 4.88
N ARG A 685 -19.56 1.21 5.26
CA ARG A 685 -19.71 -0.12 5.89
C ARG A 685 -19.07 -1.25 5.08
N PRO A 686 -19.21 -1.33 3.74
CA PRO A 686 -18.48 -2.32 2.95
C PRO A 686 -16.95 -2.19 3.02
N ALA A 687 -16.42 -0.98 3.19
CA ALA A 687 -14.98 -0.75 3.36
C ALA A 687 -14.51 -1.17 4.75
N VAL A 688 -15.27 -0.81 5.80
CA VAL A 688 -15.06 -1.26 7.18
C VAL A 688 -15.08 -2.78 7.25
N ASN A 689 -16.06 -3.44 6.62
CA ASN A 689 -16.13 -4.90 6.54
C ASN A 689 -14.90 -5.50 5.83
N ALA A 690 -14.46 -4.92 4.70
CA ALA A 690 -13.26 -5.39 3.99
C ALA A 690 -11.97 -5.23 4.81
N ILE A 691 -11.85 -4.15 5.59
CA ILE A 691 -10.76 -3.97 6.57
C ILE A 691 -10.82 -5.06 7.65
N ILE A 692 -11.99 -5.29 8.26
CA ILE A 692 -12.16 -6.30 9.31
C ILE A 692 -11.92 -7.71 8.74
N ASP A 693 -12.38 -8.03 7.54
CA ASP A 693 -12.15 -9.33 6.88
C ASP A 693 -10.66 -9.57 6.55
N ARG A 694 -9.89 -8.52 6.27
CA ARG A 694 -8.42 -8.65 6.18
C ARG A 694 -7.79 -8.85 7.55
N LEU A 695 -8.22 -8.09 8.57
CA LEU A 695 -7.76 -8.27 9.96
C LEU A 695 -8.04 -9.68 10.47
N LYS A 696 -9.21 -10.25 10.18
CA LYS A 696 -9.57 -11.66 10.48
C LYS A 696 -8.53 -12.64 9.99
N GLN A 697 -8.03 -12.47 8.77
CA GLN A 697 -7.05 -13.39 8.18
C GLN A 697 -5.69 -13.32 8.87
N THR A 698 -5.31 -12.16 9.41
CA THR A 698 -4.02 -11.94 10.08
C THR A 698 -4.08 -12.18 11.61
N LEU A 699 -5.24 -11.96 12.25
CA LEU A 699 -5.46 -12.19 13.69
C LEU A 699 -5.70 -13.68 14.02
N ASN A 700 -6.27 -14.43 13.08
CA ASN A 700 -6.35 -15.88 13.18
C ASN A 700 -5.01 -16.54 12.79
N LEU A 701 -4.81 -17.79 13.21
CA LEU A 701 -3.60 -18.57 12.88
C LEU A 701 -3.31 -18.52 11.37
N SER A 702 -2.08 -18.14 11.02
CA SER A 702 -1.66 -17.94 9.64
C SER A 702 -1.93 -19.19 8.79
N CYS A 703 -2.87 -19.07 7.86
CA CYS A 703 -3.22 -20.17 6.96
C CYS A 703 -2.01 -20.61 6.15
N TRP A 704 -1.78 -21.92 6.12
CA TRP A 704 -0.58 -22.50 5.54
C TRP A 704 -0.78 -22.74 4.05
N ASP A 705 0.16 -22.25 3.23
CA ASP A 705 0.02 -22.18 1.78
C ASP A 705 0.32 -23.53 1.10
N LYS A 706 1.37 -24.24 1.54
CA LYS A 706 1.84 -25.49 0.93
C LYS A 706 1.06 -26.72 1.39
N LYS A 707 0.68 -27.61 0.45
CA LYS A 707 0.09 -28.91 0.82
C LYS A 707 1.20 -29.89 1.25
N LEU A 708 1.25 -30.24 2.54
CA LEU A 708 2.16 -31.25 3.09
C LEU A 708 1.50 -32.62 3.03
N THR A 709 2.25 -33.70 2.86
CA THR A 709 1.68 -35.06 2.80
C THR A 709 1.68 -35.70 4.19
N TYR A 710 0.52 -36.21 4.65
CA TYR A 710 0.46 -37.01 5.87
C TYR A 710 1.20 -38.35 5.71
N GLY A 711 2.16 -38.59 6.59
CA GLY A 711 2.85 -39.86 6.79
C GLY A 711 2.12 -40.79 7.77
N PRO A 712 2.78 -41.87 8.21
CA PRO A 712 2.19 -42.83 9.16
C PRO A 712 1.74 -42.15 10.45
N GLY A 713 0.49 -42.41 10.86
CA GLY A 713 -0.07 -41.88 12.11
C GLY A 713 -0.31 -40.36 12.13
N GLY A 714 -0.51 -39.71 10.97
CA GLY A 714 -0.84 -38.29 10.87
C GLY A 714 0.36 -37.32 11.00
N ALA A 715 1.57 -37.86 11.16
CA ALA A 715 2.79 -37.04 11.17
C ALA A 715 3.07 -36.44 9.79
N VAL A 716 3.88 -35.37 9.73
CA VAL A 716 4.38 -34.78 8.46
C VAL A 716 5.88 -34.57 8.53
N ALA A 717 6.56 -34.68 7.38
CA ALA A 717 8.01 -34.55 7.26
C ALA A 717 8.44 -33.07 7.30
N CYS A 718 8.34 -32.44 8.46
CA CYS A 718 8.89 -31.11 8.69
C CYS A 718 9.61 -31.00 10.05
N THR A 719 10.66 -30.18 10.07
CA THR A 719 11.39 -29.76 11.26
C THR A 719 10.97 -28.34 11.62
N VAL A 720 10.45 -28.14 12.83
CA VAL A 720 10.09 -26.81 13.33
C VAL A 720 11.18 -26.33 14.27
N LEU A 721 11.76 -25.18 13.95
CA LEU A 721 12.81 -24.53 14.71
C LEU A 721 12.28 -23.24 15.32
N GLU A 722 12.57 -23.04 16.59
CA GLU A 722 12.39 -21.78 17.28
C GLU A 722 13.74 -21.15 17.54
N ALA A 723 13.94 -19.93 17.06
CA ALA A 723 15.17 -19.19 17.21
C ALA A 723 14.99 -17.92 18.04
N THR A 724 15.99 -17.62 18.86
CA THR A 724 16.05 -16.47 19.77
C THR A 724 17.39 -15.75 19.65
N ARG A 725 17.44 -14.53 20.19
CA ARG A 725 18.70 -13.80 20.37
C ARG A 725 19.52 -14.44 21.51
N PRO A 726 20.85 -14.53 21.36
CA PRO A 726 21.71 -14.96 22.46
C PRO A 726 21.77 -13.88 23.56
N ASP A 727 22.04 -14.30 24.79
CA ASP A 727 22.40 -13.39 25.87
C ASP A 727 23.79 -12.78 25.58
N LEU A 728 23.84 -11.45 25.51
CA LEU A 728 25.04 -10.64 25.25
C LEU A 728 25.57 -9.94 26.51
N SER A 729 25.04 -10.25 27.70
CA SER A 729 25.50 -9.68 28.97
C SER A 729 26.90 -10.16 29.40
N GLY A 730 27.37 -11.28 28.83
CA GLY A 730 28.70 -11.85 29.04
C GLY A 730 29.73 -11.48 27.97
N ALA A 731 30.95 -11.99 28.13
CA ALA A 731 32.06 -11.77 27.18
C ALA A 731 31.93 -12.57 25.86
N SER A 732 30.87 -13.36 25.69
CA SER A 732 30.55 -14.11 24.48
C SER A 732 29.04 -14.38 24.44
N PRO A 733 28.41 -14.49 23.26
CA PRO A 733 27.00 -14.84 23.14
C PRO A 733 26.70 -16.18 23.81
N VAL A 734 25.67 -16.25 24.66
CA VAL A 734 25.23 -17.47 25.34
C VAL A 734 23.83 -17.85 24.89
N CYS A 735 23.64 -19.14 24.56
CA CYS A 735 22.32 -19.72 24.32
C CYS A 735 21.90 -20.58 25.52
N PRO A 736 20.63 -20.51 25.96
CA PRO A 736 20.10 -21.47 26.92
C PRO A 736 20.14 -22.88 26.31
N PRO A 737 20.45 -23.94 27.09
CA PRO A 737 20.31 -25.32 26.64
C PRO A 737 18.87 -25.60 26.21
N CYS A 738 18.67 -26.27 25.07
CA CYS A 738 17.32 -26.48 24.53
C CYS A 738 16.44 -27.34 25.46
N ASP A 739 17.03 -28.27 26.21
CA ASP A 739 16.34 -29.08 27.23
C ASP A 739 15.91 -28.30 28.48
N SER A 740 16.40 -27.07 28.67
CA SER A 740 15.94 -26.15 29.72
C SER A 740 14.66 -25.39 29.37
N ILE A 741 14.27 -25.38 28.09
CA ILE A 741 13.02 -24.80 27.60
C ILE A 741 11.98 -25.92 27.49
N PRO A 742 10.76 -25.78 28.07
CA PRO A 742 9.74 -26.82 28.01
C PRO A 742 9.47 -27.30 26.58
N TRP A 743 9.44 -28.61 26.36
CA TRP A 743 9.19 -29.23 25.06
C TRP A 743 10.13 -28.82 23.90
N ARG A 744 11.40 -28.45 24.18
CA ARG A 744 12.43 -28.23 23.15
C ARG A 744 13.51 -29.32 23.20
N LYS A 745 14.23 -29.47 22.10
CA LYS A 745 15.46 -30.28 21.99
C LYS A 745 16.46 -29.59 21.06
N ASP A 746 17.70 -30.09 21.05
CA ASP A 746 18.73 -29.62 20.11
C ASP A 746 18.29 -29.85 18.65
N ALA A 747 18.46 -28.81 17.83
CA ALA A 747 18.23 -28.89 16.38
C ALA A 747 19.36 -29.62 15.66
N SER A 748 19.07 -30.25 14.51
CA SER A 748 20.10 -30.91 13.71
C SER A 748 21.09 -29.89 13.09
N ALA A 749 22.30 -30.35 12.76
CA ALA A 749 23.32 -29.49 12.15
C ALA A 749 22.87 -28.93 10.78
N GLU A 750 22.12 -29.73 10.02
CA GLU A 750 21.53 -29.36 8.72
C GLU A 750 20.42 -28.30 8.89
N ALA A 751 19.60 -28.47 9.92
CA ALA A 751 18.54 -27.53 10.28
C ALA A 751 19.12 -26.16 10.69
N LEU A 752 20.17 -26.16 11.52
CA LEU A 752 20.91 -24.95 11.91
C LEU A 752 21.64 -24.30 10.72
N ALA A 753 22.25 -25.09 9.83
CA ALA A 753 22.91 -24.58 8.62
C ALA A 753 21.91 -23.89 7.67
N SER A 754 20.68 -24.39 7.60
CA SER A 754 19.59 -23.79 6.82
C SER A 754 19.23 -22.40 7.38
N LEU A 755 19.07 -22.29 8.71
CA LEU A 755 18.83 -21.00 9.39
C LEU A 755 19.96 -19.98 9.20
N ALA A 756 21.22 -20.42 9.23
CA ALA A 756 22.38 -19.54 9.14
C ALA A 756 22.47 -18.73 7.83
N THR A 757 21.71 -19.13 6.79
CA THR A 757 21.61 -18.39 5.51
C THR A 757 20.28 -17.63 5.36
N ASN A 758 19.34 -17.80 6.28
CA ASN A 758 18.01 -17.22 6.20
C ASN A 758 18.02 -15.71 6.51
N ALA A 759 17.48 -14.90 5.62
CA ALA A 759 17.46 -13.45 5.76
C ALA A 759 16.74 -12.97 7.04
N ALA A 760 15.63 -13.59 7.44
CA ALA A 760 14.91 -13.21 8.66
C ALA A 760 15.70 -13.58 9.93
N TYR A 761 16.40 -14.71 9.93
CA TYR A 761 17.28 -15.11 11.03
C TYR A 761 18.44 -14.11 11.21
N ILE A 762 19.12 -13.76 10.11
CA ILE A 762 20.22 -12.80 10.09
C ILE A 762 19.76 -11.38 10.48
N GLN A 763 18.69 -10.86 9.87
CA GLN A 763 18.19 -9.49 10.10
C GLN A 763 17.68 -9.25 11.53
N ASN A 764 17.36 -10.33 12.27
CA ASN A 764 16.87 -10.22 13.64
C ASN A 764 17.97 -10.47 14.69
N ASP A 765 19.24 -10.59 14.27
CA ASP A 765 20.38 -10.92 15.14
C ASP A 765 20.14 -12.22 15.95
N LEU A 766 19.48 -13.21 15.35
CA LEU A 766 19.24 -14.51 15.99
C LEU A 766 20.54 -15.33 16.02
N GLY A 767 20.74 -16.04 17.12
CA GLY A 767 21.97 -16.81 17.37
C GLY A 767 21.76 -18.14 18.08
N CYS A 768 20.56 -18.37 18.62
CA CYS A 768 20.17 -19.59 19.30
C CYS A 768 18.99 -20.19 18.55
N ALA A 769 18.95 -21.51 18.40
CA ALA A 769 17.80 -22.20 17.82
C ALA A 769 17.63 -23.62 18.39
N CYS A 770 16.40 -23.97 18.71
CA CYS A 770 15.98 -25.27 19.24
C CYS A 770 14.87 -25.85 18.38
N GLU A 771 14.77 -27.17 18.27
CA GLU A 771 13.65 -27.82 17.59
C GLU A 771 12.45 -27.91 18.55
N ILE A 772 11.26 -27.57 18.07
CA ILE A 772 9.97 -27.89 18.70
C ILE A 772 9.51 -29.24 18.12
N PRO A 773 9.52 -30.35 18.88
CA PRO A 773 9.06 -31.65 18.40
C PRO A 773 7.57 -31.61 18.05
N GLN A 774 7.20 -32.34 17.00
CA GLN A 774 5.80 -32.61 16.65
C GLN A 774 5.11 -33.32 17.83
N ALA A 775 3.79 -33.09 17.99
CA ALA A 775 2.99 -33.78 18.99
C ALA A 775 3.13 -35.31 18.82
N VAL A 776 3.20 -36.03 19.94
CA VAL A 776 3.56 -37.46 19.95
C VAL A 776 2.53 -38.29 19.17
N GLN A 777 3.00 -39.08 18.21
CA GLN A 777 2.15 -39.96 17.38
C GLN A 777 1.21 -40.85 18.23
N GLY A 778 -0.03 -40.99 17.78
CA GLY A 778 -1.12 -41.57 18.55
C GLY A 778 -2.00 -40.48 19.17
N THR A 779 -2.53 -40.73 20.37
CA THR A 779 -3.61 -39.91 20.97
C THR A 779 -3.29 -38.42 21.14
N ALA A 780 -2.03 -38.04 21.28
CA ALA A 780 -1.63 -36.64 21.42
C ALA A 780 -1.64 -35.91 20.06
N LEU A 781 -1.07 -36.53 19.02
CA LEU A 781 -1.12 -35.99 17.66
C LEU A 781 -2.55 -35.98 17.10
N ASP A 782 -3.33 -37.06 17.29
CA ASP A 782 -4.74 -37.12 16.92
C ASP A 782 -5.52 -35.98 17.60
N ALA A 783 -5.36 -35.79 18.91
CA ALA A 783 -6.02 -34.69 19.63
C ALA A 783 -5.61 -33.30 19.11
N CYS A 784 -4.36 -33.10 18.67
CA CYS A 784 -3.92 -31.86 18.04
C CYS A 784 -4.61 -31.63 16.68
N ILE A 785 -4.79 -32.68 15.87
CA ILE A 785 -5.38 -32.59 14.52
C ILE A 785 -6.92 -32.47 14.57
N HIS A 786 -7.58 -33.20 15.45
CA HIS A 786 -9.04 -33.40 15.44
C HIS A 786 -9.82 -32.59 16.49
N SER A 787 -9.18 -31.99 17.50
CA SER A 787 -9.88 -31.21 18.54
C SER A 787 -10.16 -29.78 18.08
N ASP A 788 -11.44 -29.38 18.04
CA ASP A 788 -11.82 -27.99 17.73
C ASP A 788 -11.33 -26.98 18.80
N GLU A 789 -11.15 -27.43 20.05
CA GLU A 789 -10.53 -26.66 21.14
C GLU A 789 -9.03 -27.00 21.28
N GLN A 790 -8.24 -26.12 21.91
CA GLN A 790 -6.84 -26.40 22.27
C GLN A 790 -6.76 -27.61 23.22
N PRO A 791 -6.16 -28.75 22.81
CA PRO A 791 -6.21 -29.98 23.59
C PRO A 791 -5.37 -29.87 24.87
N ALA A 792 -6.01 -30.09 26.03
CA ALA A 792 -5.33 -30.08 27.31
C ALA A 792 -4.29 -31.21 27.42
N SER A 793 -3.11 -30.90 27.97
CA SER A 793 -2.00 -31.85 28.18
C SER A 793 -1.48 -32.51 26.89
N VAL A 794 -1.52 -31.78 25.77
CA VAL A 794 -0.83 -32.13 24.53
C VAL A 794 0.17 -31.03 24.22
N ASP A 795 1.44 -31.42 24.09
CA ASP A 795 2.55 -30.52 23.83
C ASP A 795 3.15 -30.78 22.44
N GLY A 796 3.53 -29.72 21.74
CA GLY A 796 4.17 -29.76 20.42
C GLY A 796 3.38 -29.02 19.36
N TRP A 797 3.35 -29.59 18.15
CA TRP A 797 2.61 -29.05 17.01
C TRP A 797 2.03 -30.15 16.12
N CYS A 798 1.13 -29.78 15.22
CA CYS A 798 0.58 -30.66 14.19
C CYS A 798 0.21 -29.90 12.92
N TYR A 799 0.02 -30.63 11.82
CA TYR A 799 -0.51 -30.12 10.57
C TYR A 799 -1.99 -30.49 10.43
N VAL A 800 -2.83 -29.51 10.11
CA VAL A 800 -4.29 -29.66 9.99
C VAL A 800 -4.70 -29.35 8.56
N ASP A 801 -5.14 -30.35 7.79
CA ASP A 801 -5.61 -30.20 6.39
C ASP A 801 -6.85 -31.08 6.11
N PRO A 802 -8.07 -30.51 6.17
CA PRO A 802 -9.30 -31.24 5.87
C PRO A 802 -9.43 -31.76 4.43
N SER A 803 -8.57 -31.33 3.49
CA SER A 803 -8.51 -31.89 2.13
C SER A 803 -7.79 -33.25 2.08
N GLN A 804 -7.22 -33.69 3.20
CA GLN A 804 -6.56 -34.99 3.36
C GLN A 804 -7.17 -35.81 4.50
N ASP A 805 -7.61 -35.16 5.58
CA ASP A 805 -8.33 -35.80 6.68
C ASP A 805 -9.69 -35.11 6.96
N PRO A 806 -10.81 -35.70 6.50
CA PRO A 806 -12.15 -35.15 6.74
C PRO A 806 -12.58 -35.04 8.22
N GLN A 807 -11.83 -35.59 9.18
CA GLN A 807 -12.06 -35.43 10.61
C GLN A 807 -11.23 -34.32 11.26
N ALA A 808 -10.30 -33.70 10.51
CA ALA A 808 -9.46 -32.62 11.02
C ALA A 808 -10.31 -31.41 11.48
N ALA A 809 -9.86 -30.74 12.56
CA ALA A 809 -10.58 -29.69 13.27
C ALA A 809 -10.94 -28.51 12.35
N LEU A 810 -12.18 -28.50 11.86
CA LEU A 810 -12.66 -27.53 10.88
C LEU A 810 -12.65 -26.11 11.47
N SER A 811 -12.83 -25.97 12.79
CA SER A 811 -12.72 -24.69 13.50
C SER A 811 -11.36 -24.02 13.30
N THR A 812 -10.28 -24.80 13.21
CA THR A 812 -8.90 -24.29 13.19
C THR A 812 -8.52 -23.75 11.81
N VAL A 813 -9.28 -24.08 10.77
CA VAL A 813 -9.08 -23.63 9.39
C VAL A 813 -10.32 -22.93 8.80
N VAL A 814 -11.33 -22.60 9.61
CA VAL A 814 -12.60 -22.05 9.11
C VAL A 814 -12.41 -20.70 8.40
N ASN A 815 -11.48 -19.88 8.92
CA ASN A 815 -11.15 -18.55 8.41
C ASN A 815 -10.11 -18.57 7.27
N CYS A 816 -9.67 -19.75 6.83
CA CYS A 816 -8.73 -19.88 5.73
C CYS A 816 -9.41 -19.86 4.36
N SER A 817 -8.76 -19.19 3.41
CA SER A 817 -9.14 -19.20 1.99
C SER A 817 -9.35 -20.63 1.47
N PRO A 818 -10.35 -20.90 0.61
CA PRO A 818 -10.59 -22.24 0.05
C PRO A 818 -9.36 -22.92 -0.56
N LEU A 819 -8.43 -22.15 -1.14
CA LEU A 819 -7.19 -22.66 -1.73
C LEU A 819 -6.14 -23.07 -0.67
N HIS A 820 -6.20 -22.48 0.54
CA HIS A 820 -5.21 -22.63 1.61
C HIS A 820 -5.87 -23.05 2.93
N LYS A 821 -6.91 -23.90 2.86
CA LYS A 821 -7.70 -24.35 4.03
C LYS A 821 -6.96 -25.40 4.88
N ARG A 822 -5.82 -25.00 5.46
CA ARG A 822 -4.87 -25.81 6.22
C ARG A 822 -3.99 -24.93 7.13
N VAL A 823 -3.46 -25.45 8.23
CA VAL A 823 -2.56 -24.71 9.15
C VAL A 823 -1.47 -25.60 9.78
N ILE A 824 -0.41 -24.96 10.30
CA ILE A 824 0.45 -25.54 11.34
C ILE A 824 -0.02 -25.01 12.70
N ARG A 825 -0.48 -25.91 13.57
CA ARG A 825 -1.04 -25.62 14.90
C ARG A 825 -0.05 -25.96 15.99
N PHE A 826 0.19 -25.02 16.90
CA PHE A 826 0.96 -25.23 18.14
C PHE A 826 0.04 -25.46 19.33
N VAL A 827 0.46 -26.32 20.27
CA VAL A 827 -0.33 -26.79 21.41
C VAL A 827 0.55 -26.98 22.66
N GLY A 828 -0.03 -26.71 23.84
CA GLY A 828 0.64 -26.91 25.15
C GLY A 828 1.97 -26.17 25.29
N ASP A 829 2.96 -26.83 25.89
CA ASP A 829 4.34 -26.34 25.99
C ASP A 829 5.02 -26.24 24.62
N GLY A 830 4.45 -26.81 23.55
CA GLY A 830 4.93 -26.60 22.18
C GLY A 830 4.66 -25.20 21.61
N ASN A 831 3.90 -24.34 22.31
CA ASN A 831 3.70 -22.96 21.89
C ASN A 831 5.02 -22.18 21.88
N PRO A 832 5.28 -21.35 20.85
CA PRO A 832 6.48 -20.52 20.78
C PRO A 832 6.61 -19.52 21.95
N GLN A 833 7.84 -19.32 22.41
CA GLN A 833 8.23 -18.27 23.35
C GLN A 833 7.84 -16.89 22.78
N PRO A 834 7.41 -15.92 23.60
CA PRO A 834 7.06 -14.58 23.12
C PRO A 834 8.19 -13.93 22.30
N GLU A 835 9.44 -14.04 22.74
CA GLU A 835 10.66 -13.55 22.10
C GLU A 835 11.22 -14.46 20.99
N GLY A 836 10.61 -15.63 20.76
CA GLY A 836 10.99 -16.59 19.74
C GLY A 836 10.50 -16.22 18.34
N MET A 837 11.26 -16.65 17.34
CA MET A 837 10.86 -16.64 15.93
C MET A 837 10.87 -18.06 15.39
N VAL A 838 9.77 -18.49 14.78
CA VAL A 838 9.62 -19.85 14.27
C VAL A 838 9.95 -19.94 12.78
N PHE A 839 10.58 -21.05 12.41
CA PHE A 839 10.99 -21.45 11.08
C PHE A 839 10.60 -22.91 10.86
N ILE A 840 10.10 -23.24 9.67
CA ILE A 840 9.63 -24.59 9.34
C ILE A 840 10.35 -25.06 8.08
N LEU A 841 11.09 -26.15 8.21
CA LEU A 841 11.76 -26.82 7.10
C LEU A 841 10.90 -28.03 6.74
N CYS A 842 10.38 -28.12 5.52
CA CYS A 842 9.62 -29.27 5.04
C CYS A 842 10.28 -29.89 3.82
N GLU A 843 10.10 -31.20 3.64
CA GLU A 843 10.52 -31.98 2.46
C GLU A 843 9.47 -31.95 1.33
#